data_AF-Q6ZMZ3-F1
#
_entry.id   AF-Q6ZMZ3-F1
#
_cell.length_a   1.000
_cell.length_b   1.000
_cell.length_c   1.000
_cell.angle_alpha   90.00
_cell.angle_beta   90.00
_cell.angle_gamma   90.00
#
_symmetry.space_group_name_H-M   'P 1'
#
loop_
_entity.id
_entity.type
_entity.pdbx_description
1 polymer ?
#
loop_
_entity_poly.entity_id
_entity_poly.type
_entity_poly.pdbx_seq_one_letter_code
_entity_poly.pdbx_strand_id
1 'polypeptide(L)'
;MTQQPQDDFDRSVEDAQAWMKAVQDQLQVNDNTQGPRAALEARLWETEKICQLEPEGRVRVDLVLRMAEALLACCPGDQKPGILARLKDIKAQWEETVTYMTHCHSRIEWVWLHWSEYLLARDEFYRWFQKMMVTLEPHIELQLGLKEKQWQLSHAQVLLHNVDNQAVLLDRLLEEAASLFNRIGDPSVDEDAQKRMKAEYDAVKAKAQKRVDLLEQVAREHEEYQAGVDEFQLWLKAVVEKVNGCLGRNCKLPITQRLSTLQDIAKDFPRGEESLETLEEQSAGVIRNTSPLGAEKITGELEEMRKVLEKLRALWEEEEERLRGLLRSRGAWEQQIKQLEAELSEFRMVLQRLAQEGLQPAAKAGTEDELVAHWRRYSATRAALASEEPRVDRLQAQLKELIVFPHNLKPLSDSVIATIQEYQSLKVKSARLRNAAAVELWQHFQRPLQDLQLWKALAQRLLEVTASLPDLPSLHTFLPQIEAALMESSRLKELLTMLQLKKDLLIGIFGQERATALLEQVAGSMRDRDLLHNSLLQRKSKLQSLLAQHKDFGAAFEPLQRKLLDLQVRVQAEKGLQRDLPGKQAQLSRLQGLQEEGLDLGAQMEAARPLVQENPNHQHKMDQLSSDFQALQRSLEDLVDRCRQSVQEHCTFSHQLLELRQWIVVTTQKLEAHRGEAGPGDAESQEAEFERLVAEFPEKEAQLSLVEAQGWLVMEKSSPEGAAVVQEELRELAESWRALRLLEESLLSLIRNWHLQRMEVDSGKKMVFTNNIPKSGFLINPMDPIPRHRRRANLLQEEEGSHEDFSQLLRNFGQWLQVENSKLVRIIAMRTSTAEDLRTRKSKLQELEARVPEGQHLFENLLRLGPARGTSDELEDLRYQWMLYKSKLKDSGHLLTQSSPGEPTGFQKTRRWRGLGSLFRRACCVALPLQLLLLLFLLLLFLLPIREEDRSCTLANNFARSFTLMLRYNGPPPT
;
A
#
# COMPACT_ATOMS: atom_id res chain seq x y z
N MET A 1 -168.40 -4.95 19.55
CA MET A 1 -167.44 -4.53 18.49
C MET A 1 -166.01 -4.33 19.00
N THR A 2 -165.77 -4.14 20.31
CA THR A 2 -164.43 -3.91 20.86
C THR A 2 -163.52 -5.16 20.93
N GLN A 3 -164.06 -6.38 20.89
CA GLN A 3 -163.25 -7.60 21.02
C GLN A 3 -162.21 -7.74 19.91
N GLN A 4 -162.59 -7.67 18.62
CA GLN A 4 -161.63 -7.87 17.53
C GLN A 4 -160.44 -6.88 17.55
N PRO A 5 -160.62 -5.54 17.70
CA PRO A 5 -159.49 -4.63 17.85
C PRO A 5 -158.62 -4.90 19.08
N GLN A 6 -159.18 -5.50 20.13
CA GLN A 6 -158.42 -5.91 21.31
C GLN A 6 -157.64 -7.19 21.04
N ASP A 7 -158.27 -8.22 20.46
CA ASP A 7 -157.62 -9.47 20.05
C ASP A 7 -156.46 -9.21 19.05
N ASP A 8 -156.65 -8.30 18.10
CA ASP A 8 -155.65 -7.96 17.09
C ASP A 8 -154.51 -7.08 17.66
N PHE A 9 -154.80 -6.20 18.64
CA PHE A 9 -153.75 -5.54 19.44
C PHE A 9 -152.97 -6.58 20.26
N ASP A 10 -153.66 -7.43 21.02
CA ASP A 10 -153.04 -8.44 21.89
C ASP A 10 -152.11 -9.38 21.11
N ARG A 11 -152.55 -9.88 19.94
CA ARG A 11 -151.70 -10.64 19.01
C ARG A 11 -150.48 -9.87 18.52
N SER A 12 -150.63 -8.58 18.19
CA SER A 12 -149.49 -7.76 17.75
C SER A 12 -148.47 -7.55 18.85
N VAL A 13 -148.93 -7.40 20.11
CA VAL A 13 -148.06 -7.35 21.30
C VAL A 13 -147.33 -8.68 21.47
N GLU A 14 -148.04 -9.80 21.38
CA GLU A 14 -147.47 -11.14 21.51
C GLU A 14 -146.43 -11.45 20.42
N ASP A 15 -146.66 -11.09 19.15
CA ASP A 15 -145.67 -11.25 18.06
C ASP A 15 -144.42 -10.38 18.28
N ALA A 16 -144.60 -9.11 18.64
CA ALA A 16 -143.48 -8.22 18.93
C ALA A 16 -142.66 -8.73 20.13
N GLN A 17 -143.31 -9.18 21.21
CA GLN A 17 -142.64 -9.72 22.40
C GLN A 17 -141.98 -11.07 22.13
N ALA A 18 -142.60 -11.96 21.35
CA ALA A 18 -142.00 -13.23 20.94
C ALA A 18 -140.76 -13.02 20.06
N TRP A 19 -140.81 -12.08 19.11
CA TRP A 19 -139.66 -11.72 18.27
C TRP A 19 -138.54 -11.06 19.10
N MET A 20 -138.85 -10.08 19.96
CA MET A 20 -137.84 -9.43 20.80
C MET A 20 -137.17 -10.43 21.72
N LYS A 21 -137.94 -11.34 22.33
CA LYS A 21 -137.40 -12.43 23.13
C LYS A 21 -136.51 -13.37 22.31
N ALA A 22 -136.93 -13.79 21.11
CA ALA A 22 -136.10 -14.65 20.26
C ALA A 22 -134.77 -13.99 19.87
N VAL A 23 -134.76 -12.67 19.66
CA VAL A 23 -133.54 -11.89 19.44
C VAL A 23 -132.69 -11.79 20.71
N GLN A 24 -133.28 -11.52 21.87
CA GLN A 24 -132.56 -11.51 23.16
C GLN A 24 -131.95 -12.89 23.49
N ASP A 25 -132.67 -13.98 23.25
CA ASP A 25 -132.20 -15.36 23.43
C ASP A 25 -131.01 -15.66 22.48
N GLN A 26 -131.07 -15.22 21.21
CA GLN A 26 -129.95 -15.33 20.26
C GLN A 26 -128.74 -14.46 20.63
N LEU A 27 -128.96 -13.26 21.18
CA LEU A 27 -127.91 -12.40 21.68
C LEU A 27 -127.22 -13.03 22.89
N GLN A 28 -127.96 -13.56 23.87
CA GLN A 28 -127.38 -14.23 25.04
C GLN A 28 -126.44 -15.40 24.68
N VAL A 29 -126.73 -16.13 23.59
CA VAL A 29 -125.85 -17.20 23.08
C VAL A 29 -124.55 -16.64 22.46
N ASN A 30 -124.59 -15.46 21.86
CA ASN A 30 -123.45 -14.83 21.20
C ASN A 30 -122.68 -13.83 22.08
N ASP A 31 -123.28 -13.31 23.15
CA ASP A 31 -122.77 -12.25 24.03
C ASP A 31 -121.68 -12.74 25.01
N ASN A 32 -120.70 -13.43 24.44
CA ASN A 32 -119.58 -14.06 25.14
C ASN A 32 -118.30 -13.76 24.36
N THR A 33 -117.30 -13.19 25.03
CA THR A 33 -116.00 -12.86 24.44
C THR A 33 -114.96 -13.98 24.53
N GLN A 34 -115.29 -15.09 25.21
CA GLN A 34 -114.35 -16.17 25.54
C GLN A 34 -114.23 -17.24 24.44
N GLY A 35 -113.03 -17.75 24.23
CA GLY A 35 -112.71 -18.81 23.27
C GLY A 35 -111.84 -18.33 22.09
N PRO A 36 -111.54 -19.24 21.14
CA PRO A 36 -110.58 -18.98 20.07
C PRO A 36 -111.08 -17.92 19.08
N ARG A 37 -110.13 -17.22 18.44
CA ARG A 37 -110.39 -16.11 17.50
C ARG A 37 -111.46 -16.43 16.44
N ALA A 38 -111.45 -17.64 15.87
CA ALA A 38 -112.43 -18.06 14.88
C ALA A 38 -113.87 -18.18 15.43
N ALA A 39 -114.03 -18.44 16.74
CA ALA A 39 -115.33 -18.42 17.42
C ALA A 39 -115.80 -16.99 17.71
N LEU A 40 -114.90 -16.07 18.06
CA LEU A 40 -115.22 -14.64 18.13
C LEU A 40 -115.63 -14.10 16.75
N GLU A 41 -114.91 -14.45 15.69
CA GLU A 41 -115.27 -14.09 14.31
C GLU A 41 -116.66 -14.61 13.93
N ALA A 42 -116.99 -15.85 14.27
CA ALA A 42 -118.33 -16.40 14.04
C ALA A 42 -119.44 -15.67 14.83
N ARG A 43 -119.21 -15.30 16.10
CA ARG A 43 -120.16 -14.52 16.90
C ARG A 43 -120.27 -13.07 16.41
N LEU A 44 -119.20 -12.48 15.88
CA LEU A 44 -119.23 -11.15 15.27
C LEU A 44 -120.14 -11.15 14.03
N TRP A 45 -119.99 -12.13 13.13
CA TRP A 45 -120.87 -12.29 11.98
C TRP A 45 -122.34 -12.56 12.36
N GLU A 46 -122.60 -13.40 13.36
CA GLU A 46 -123.97 -13.69 13.79
C GLU A 46 -124.61 -12.50 14.52
N THR A 47 -123.86 -11.72 15.31
CA THR A 47 -124.38 -10.47 15.90
C THR A 47 -124.57 -9.36 14.89
N GLU A 48 -123.71 -9.24 13.87
CA GLU A 48 -123.94 -8.33 12.74
C GLU A 48 -125.26 -8.69 12.03
N LYS A 49 -125.47 -9.98 11.77
CA LYS A 49 -126.70 -10.52 11.18
C LYS A 49 -127.93 -10.31 12.08
N ILE A 50 -127.81 -10.39 13.41
CA ILE A 50 -128.88 -10.01 14.33
C ILE A 50 -129.16 -8.49 14.26
N CYS A 51 -128.13 -7.64 14.23
CA CYS A 51 -128.27 -6.19 14.04
C CYS A 51 -128.98 -5.85 12.72
N GLN A 52 -128.73 -6.60 11.64
CA GLN A 52 -129.43 -6.45 10.37
C GLN A 52 -130.94 -6.77 10.45
N LEU A 53 -131.43 -7.40 11.52
CA LEU A 53 -132.87 -7.63 11.77
C LEU A 53 -133.56 -6.45 12.51
N GLU A 54 -132.85 -5.40 12.93
CA GLU A 54 -133.45 -4.21 13.57
C GLU A 54 -134.65 -3.63 12.78
N PRO A 55 -134.59 -3.50 11.42
CA PRO A 55 -135.72 -3.00 10.66
C PRO A 55 -136.98 -3.88 10.76
N GLU A 56 -136.84 -5.20 10.95
CA GLU A 56 -138.00 -6.07 11.13
C GLU A 56 -138.64 -5.93 12.51
N GLY A 57 -137.82 -5.78 13.57
CA GLY A 57 -138.30 -5.53 14.92
C GLY A 57 -139.06 -4.21 15.00
N ARG A 58 -138.48 -3.16 14.39
CA ARG A 58 -139.09 -1.84 14.25
C ARG A 58 -140.47 -1.92 13.58
N VAL A 59 -140.61 -2.67 12.49
CA VAL A 59 -141.89 -2.88 11.79
C VAL A 59 -142.94 -3.58 12.67
N ARG A 60 -142.55 -4.51 13.54
CA ARG A 60 -143.48 -5.14 14.51
C ARG A 60 -143.95 -4.15 15.57
N VAL A 61 -143.06 -3.32 16.10
CA VAL A 61 -143.42 -2.26 17.06
C VAL A 61 -144.31 -1.19 16.40
N ASP A 62 -144.05 -0.83 15.14
CA ASP A 62 -144.92 0.07 14.36
C ASP A 62 -146.30 -0.54 14.09
N LEU A 63 -146.40 -1.86 13.93
CA LEU A 63 -147.69 -2.56 13.83
C LEU A 63 -148.47 -2.50 15.15
N VAL A 64 -147.81 -2.77 16.28
CA VAL A 64 -148.38 -2.63 17.64
C VAL A 64 -148.94 -1.23 17.85
N LEU A 65 -148.20 -0.19 17.44
CA LEU A 65 -148.63 1.20 17.57
C LEU A 65 -149.92 1.48 16.78
N ARG A 66 -150.00 1.01 15.52
CA ARG A 66 -151.21 1.15 14.69
C ARG A 66 -152.42 0.40 15.25
N MET A 67 -152.21 -0.81 15.79
CA MET A 67 -153.30 -1.57 16.43
C MET A 67 -153.78 -0.88 17.71
N ALA A 68 -152.86 -0.34 18.51
CA ALA A 68 -153.21 0.42 19.71
C ALA A 68 -153.93 1.74 19.40
N GLU A 69 -153.55 2.46 18.33
CA GLU A 69 -154.26 3.66 17.87
C GLU A 69 -155.72 3.32 17.49
N ALA A 70 -155.94 2.24 16.75
CA ALA A 70 -157.28 1.75 16.40
C ALA A 70 -158.09 1.35 17.65
N LEU A 71 -157.47 0.63 18.61
CA LEU A 71 -158.11 0.24 19.87
C LEU A 71 -158.46 1.47 20.73
N LEU A 72 -157.55 2.44 20.86
CA LEU A 72 -157.73 3.69 21.60
C LEU A 72 -158.81 4.61 21.00
N ALA A 73 -159.10 4.48 19.71
CA ALA A 73 -160.22 5.18 19.07
C ALA A 73 -161.59 4.59 19.47
N CYS A 74 -161.66 3.28 19.74
CA CYS A 74 -162.92 2.57 20.00
C CYS A 74 -163.21 2.21 21.46
N CYS A 75 -162.22 2.22 22.35
CA CYS A 75 -162.39 1.78 23.74
C CYS A 75 -162.91 2.90 24.69
N PRO A 76 -163.64 2.52 25.77
CA PRO A 76 -164.05 3.45 26.83
C PRO A 76 -162.84 3.97 27.63
N GLY A 77 -163.04 5.11 28.31
CA GLY A 77 -161.95 5.93 28.88
C GLY A 77 -161.15 5.26 30.01
N ASP A 78 -161.75 4.30 30.71
CA ASP A 78 -161.17 3.46 31.76
C ASP A 78 -160.11 2.47 31.24
N GLN A 79 -160.25 1.99 30.01
CA GLN A 79 -159.32 1.03 29.39
C GLN A 79 -158.06 1.69 28.81
N LYS A 80 -158.15 2.97 28.42
CA LYS A 80 -157.05 3.74 27.80
C LYS A 80 -155.73 3.74 28.58
N PRO A 81 -155.68 3.98 29.91
CA PRO A 81 -154.42 3.93 30.65
C PRO A 81 -153.73 2.56 30.61
N GLY A 82 -154.48 1.45 30.57
CA GLY A 82 -153.90 0.10 30.46
C GLY A 82 -153.24 -0.16 29.10
N ILE A 83 -153.87 0.31 28.02
CA ILE A 83 -153.32 0.22 26.66
C ILE A 83 -152.06 1.08 26.53
N LEU A 84 -152.09 2.31 27.05
CA LEU A 84 -150.94 3.23 27.07
C LEU A 84 -149.78 2.69 27.91
N ALA A 85 -150.07 1.98 29.01
CA ALA A 85 -149.05 1.31 29.81
C ALA A 85 -148.35 0.19 29.02
N ARG A 86 -149.09 -0.67 28.32
CA ARG A 86 -148.51 -1.72 27.46
C ARG A 86 -147.75 -1.16 26.25
N LEU A 87 -148.23 -0.07 25.65
CA LEU A 87 -147.45 0.64 24.62
C LEU A 87 -146.11 1.15 25.15
N LYS A 88 -146.07 1.69 26.37
CA LYS A 88 -144.83 2.16 27.00
C LYS A 88 -143.88 0.98 27.31
N ASP A 89 -144.42 -0.12 27.82
CA ASP A 89 -143.69 -1.35 28.14
C ASP A 89 -143.02 -1.94 26.89
N ILE A 90 -143.76 -2.08 25.78
CA ILE A 90 -143.23 -2.61 24.52
C ILE A 90 -142.17 -1.69 23.91
N LYS A 91 -142.33 -0.36 24.01
CA LYS A 91 -141.29 0.59 23.58
C LYS A 91 -140.02 0.46 24.43
N ALA A 92 -140.15 0.30 25.75
CA ALA A 92 -139.00 0.09 26.61
C ALA A 92 -138.28 -1.23 26.30
N GLN A 93 -139.02 -2.32 26.11
CA GLN A 93 -138.47 -3.63 25.69
C GLN A 93 -137.78 -3.56 24.32
N TRP A 94 -138.31 -2.75 23.39
CA TRP A 94 -137.69 -2.49 22.10
C TRP A 94 -136.37 -1.69 22.23
N GLU A 95 -136.40 -0.58 22.97
CA GLU A 95 -135.23 0.26 23.23
C GLU A 95 -134.13 -0.51 23.97
N GLU A 96 -134.50 -1.37 24.93
CA GLU A 96 -133.62 -2.32 25.60
C GLU A 96 -133.03 -3.35 24.63
N THR A 97 -133.86 -3.95 23.75
CA THR A 97 -133.41 -4.94 22.76
C THR A 97 -132.41 -4.33 21.77
N VAL A 98 -132.68 -3.16 21.19
CA VAL A 98 -131.76 -2.47 20.26
C VAL A 98 -130.47 -2.04 20.97
N THR A 99 -130.57 -1.58 22.22
CA THR A 99 -129.39 -1.27 23.05
C THR A 99 -128.56 -2.52 23.28
N TYR A 100 -129.19 -3.67 23.55
CA TYR A 100 -128.49 -4.93 23.74
C TYR A 100 -127.86 -5.48 22.45
N MET A 101 -128.54 -5.38 21.31
CA MET A 101 -128.00 -5.69 19.98
C MET A 101 -126.71 -4.91 19.72
N THR A 102 -126.77 -3.58 19.88
CA THR A 102 -125.64 -2.68 19.66
C THR A 102 -124.49 -2.96 20.63
N HIS A 103 -124.79 -3.09 21.93
CA HIS A 103 -123.79 -3.36 22.96
C HIS A 103 -123.08 -4.70 22.76
N CYS A 104 -123.83 -5.78 22.49
CA CYS A 104 -123.30 -7.11 22.23
C CYS A 104 -122.36 -7.10 21.02
N HIS A 105 -122.83 -6.55 19.89
CA HIS A 105 -122.05 -6.47 18.66
C HIS A 105 -120.75 -5.64 18.84
N SER A 106 -120.85 -4.40 19.31
CA SER A 106 -119.67 -3.54 19.51
C SER A 106 -118.70 -4.08 20.58
N ARG A 107 -119.18 -4.84 21.58
CA ARG A 107 -118.31 -5.49 22.57
C ARG A 107 -117.49 -6.62 21.96
N ILE A 108 -118.08 -7.42 21.07
CA ILE A 108 -117.39 -8.49 20.34
C ILE A 108 -116.43 -7.90 19.30
N GLU A 109 -116.88 -6.89 18.55
CA GLU A 109 -116.08 -6.15 17.56
C GLU A 109 -114.82 -5.55 18.20
N TRP A 110 -114.98 -4.84 19.33
CA TRP A 110 -113.87 -4.22 20.04
C TRP A 110 -112.82 -5.26 20.49
N VAL A 111 -113.24 -6.39 21.05
CA VAL A 111 -112.32 -7.47 21.47
C VAL A 111 -111.61 -8.08 20.26
N TRP A 112 -112.31 -8.27 19.15
CA TRP A 112 -111.74 -8.83 17.92
C TRP A 112 -110.72 -7.89 17.24
N LEU A 113 -111.01 -6.58 17.20
CA LEU A 113 -110.10 -5.55 16.71
C LEU A 113 -108.84 -5.48 17.60
N HIS A 114 -109.02 -5.37 18.92
CA HIS A 114 -107.92 -5.31 19.89
C HIS A 114 -107.01 -6.55 19.84
N TRP A 115 -107.58 -7.76 19.69
CA TRP A 115 -106.79 -8.98 19.48
C TRP A 115 -106.06 -8.95 18.13
N SER A 116 -106.65 -8.38 17.08
CA SER A 116 -106.00 -8.22 15.78
C SER A 116 -104.82 -7.24 15.82
N GLU A 117 -104.95 -6.11 16.53
CA GLU A 117 -103.85 -5.16 16.76
C GLU A 117 -102.69 -5.78 17.55
N TYR A 118 -103.01 -6.50 18.64
CA TYR A 118 -102.01 -7.23 19.41
C TYR A 118 -101.25 -8.25 18.54
N LEU A 119 -101.94 -9.02 17.69
CA LEU A 119 -101.30 -10.00 16.81
C LEU A 119 -100.37 -9.34 15.79
N LEU A 120 -100.70 -8.15 15.28
CA LEU A 120 -99.81 -7.39 14.39
C LEU A 120 -98.53 -6.94 15.12
N ALA A 121 -98.66 -6.34 16.30
CA ALA A 121 -97.53 -5.88 17.10
C ALA A 121 -96.65 -7.05 17.60
N ARG A 122 -97.26 -8.17 17.95
CA ARG A 122 -96.57 -9.43 18.29
C ARG A 122 -95.78 -9.98 17.09
N ASP A 123 -96.36 -9.98 15.90
CA ASP A 123 -95.70 -10.46 14.68
C ASP A 123 -94.59 -9.49 14.20
N GLU A 124 -94.65 -8.22 14.58
CA GLU A 124 -93.53 -7.27 14.46
C GLU A 124 -92.39 -7.56 15.43
N PHE A 125 -92.70 -7.80 16.71
CA PHE A 125 -91.72 -8.27 17.71
C PHE A 125 -91.02 -9.55 17.26
N TYR A 126 -91.75 -10.58 16.81
CA TYR A 126 -91.13 -11.81 16.33
C TYR A 126 -90.28 -11.62 15.06
N ARG A 127 -90.63 -10.66 14.20
CA ARG A 127 -89.82 -10.28 13.02
C ARG A 127 -88.52 -9.57 13.42
N TRP A 128 -88.56 -8.71 14.44
CA TRP A 128 -87.36 -8.15 15.06
C TRP A 128 -86.51 -9.25 15.71
N PHE A 129 -87.12 -10.12 16.52
CA PHE A 129 -86.45 -11.20 17.24
C PHE A 129 -85.69 -12.14 16.28
N GLN A 130 -86.33 -12.60 15.20
CA GLN A 130 -85.68 -13.43 14.18
C GLN A 130 -84.50 -12.70 13.51
N LYS A 131 -84.67 -11.42 13.17
CA LYS A 131 -83.58 -10.60 12.59
C LYS A 131 -82.42 -10.45 13.57
N MET A 132 -82.68 -10.18 14.85
CA MET A 132 -81.65 -10.03 15.87
C MET A 132 -80.94 -11.35 16.17
N MET A 133 -81.69 -12.47 16.25
CA MET A 133 -81.14 -13.81 16.41
C MET A 133 -80.14 -14.16 15.31
N VAL A 134 -80.50 -13.92 14.04
CA VAL A 134 -79.61 -14.12 12.87
C VAL A 134 -78.44 -13.13 12.88
N THR A 135 -78.63 -11.89 13.34
CA THR A 135 -77.53 -10.90 13.47
C THR A 135 -76.52 -11.31 14.55
N LEU A 136 -76.97 -11.98 15.61
CA LEU A 136 -76.14 -12.48 16.71
C LEU A 136 -75.69 -13.95 16.54
N GLU A 137 -76.10 -14.63 15.47
CA GLU A 137 -75.79 -16.05 15.22
C GLU A 137 -74.34 -16.31 14.78
N PRO A 138 -73.76 -15.54 13.83
CA PRO A 138 -72.34 -15.67 13.51
C PRO A 138 -71.46 -15.43 14.74
N HIS A 139 -70.45 -16.27 14.93
CA HIS A 139 -69.41 -16.06 15.94
C HIS A 139 -68.63 -14.76 15.70
N ILE A 140 -67.76 -14.39 16.64
CA ILE A 140 -66.95 -13.18 16.52
C ILE A 140 -65.74 -13.50 15.64
N GLU A 141 -65.64 -12.84 14.48
CA GLU A 141 -64.50 -12.98 13.59
C GLU A 141 -63.27 -12.33 14.22
N LEU A 142 -62.21 -13.11 14.47
CA LEU A 142 -60.97 -12.58 15.04
C LEU A 142 -60.33 -11.57 14.08
N GLN A 143 -59.96 -10.39 14.59
CA GLN A 143 -59.46 -9.27 13.79
C GLN A 143 -57.93 -9.12 13.85
N LEU A 144 -57.37 -8.33 12.93
CA LEU A 144 -55.92 -8.10 12.80
C LEU A 144 -55.33 -7.26 13.93
N GLY A 145 -56.00 -6.17 14.33
CA GLY A 145 -55.47 -5.18 15.24
C GLY A 145 -56.47 -4.72 16.32
N LEU A 146 -56.04 -3.72 17.10
CA LEU A 146 -56.85 -3.14 18.18
C LEU A 146 -58.04 -2.32 17.63
N LYS A 147 -57.82 -1.51 16.59
CA LYS A 147 -58.84 -0.61 16.02
C LYS A 147 -60.06 -1.38 15.51
N GLU A 148 -59.83 -2.55 14.92
CA GLU A 148 -60.87 -3.42 14.37
C GLU A 148 -61.66 -4.10 15.50
N LYS A 149 -61.01 -4.49 16.61
CA LYS A 149 -61.66 -4.99 17.83
C LYS A 149 -62.52 -3.91 18.50
N GLN A 150 -62.01 -2.68 18.63
CA GLN A 150 -62.75 -1.52 19.14
C GLN A 150 -63.98 -1.19 18.27
N TRP A 151 -63.86 -1.33 16.94
CA TRP A 151 -65.00 -1.18 16.03
C TRP A 151 -66.04 -2.30 16.22
N GLN A 152 -65.61 -3.56 16.33
CA GLN A 152 -66.52 -4.67 16.63
C GLN A 152 -67.25 -4.48 17.96
N LEU A 153 -66.55 -4.03 19.00
CA LEU A 153 -67.13 -3.68 20.29
C LEU A 153 -68.20 -2.58 20.15
N SER A 154 -67.85 -1.48 19.48
CA SER A 154 -68.78 -0.37 19.23
C SER A 154 -70.06 -0.85 18.51
N HIS A 155 -69.90 -1.73 17.51
CA HIS A 155 -71.02 -2.35 16.81
C HIS A 155 -71.85 -3.28 17.72
N ALA A 156 -71.21 -4.09 18.57
CA ALA A 156 -71.90 -4.95 19.53
C ALA A 156 -72.69 -4.15 20.59
N GLN A 157 -72.14 -3.03 21.08
CA GLN A 157 -72.83 -2.12 22.00
C GLN A 157 -74.05 -1.46 21.33
N VAL A 158 -73.97 -1.11 20.04
CA VAL A 158 -75.14 -0.67 19.26
C VAL A 158 -76.18 -1.79 19.11
N LEU A 159 -75.79 -3.05 18.92
CA LEU A 159 -76.73 -4.17 18.91
C LEU A 159 -77.41 -4.39 20.27
N LEU A 160 -76.66 -4.31 21.38
CA LEU A 160 -77.21 -4.40 22.74
C LEU A 160 -78.21 -3.28 23.02
N HIS A 161 -77.88 -2.02 22.72
CA HIS A 161 -78.81 -0.90 22.86
C HIS A 161 -80.09 -1.07 22.01
N ASN A 162 -79.97 -1.66 20.80
CA ASN A 162 -81.13 -2.03 19.98
C ASN A 162 -81.98 -3.18 20.56
N VAL A 163 -81.46 -3.97 21.51
CA VAL A 163 -82.25 -4.92 22.32
C VAL A 163 -82.88 -4.22 23.51
N ASP A 164 -82.15 -3.36 24.22
CA ASP A 164 -82.68 -2.61 25.37
C ASP A 164 -83.88 -1.74 24.99
N ASN A 165 -83.82 -1.05 23.84
CA ASN A 165 -84.92 -0.25 23.32
C ASN A 165 -86.19 -1.05 23.00
N GLN A 166 -86.11 -2.39 22.90
CA GLN A 166 -87.24 -3.27 22.64
C GLN A 166 -87.92 -3.77 23.93
N ALA A 167 -87.33 -3.55 25.11
CA ALA A 167 -87.98 -3.84 26.39
C ALA A 167 -89.33 -3.09 26.50
N VAL A 168 -89.35 -1.80 26.12
CA VAL A 168 -90.55 -0.95 26.16
C VAL A 168 -91.69 -1.49 25.27
N LEU A 169 -91.35 -2.13 24.14
CA LEU A 169 -92.33 -2.77 23.26
C LEU A 169 -92.79 -4.13 23.80
N LEU A 170 -91.88 -4.89 24.41
CA LEU A 170 -92.19 -6.16 25.08
C LEU A 170 -93.11 -5.95 26.28
N ASP A 171 -92.76 -5.03 27.20
CA ASP A 171 -93.54 -4.79 28.43
C ASP A 171 -94.98 -4.39 28.07
N ARG A 172 -95.16 -3.49 27.08
CA ARG A 172 -96.48 -3.18 26.52
C ARG A 172 -97.16 -4.40 25.90
N LEU A 173 -96.46 -5.22 25.11
CA LEU A 173 -97.04 -6.45 24.54
C LEU A 173 -97.50 -7.44 25.63
N LEU A 174 -96.81 -7.52 26.76
CA LEU A 174 -97.19 -8.38 27.88
C LEU A 174 -98.40 -7.82 28.63
N GLU A 175 -98.48 -6.49 28.85
CA GLU A 175 -99.65 -5.83 29.43
C GLU A 175 -100.90 -6.02 28.56
N GLU A 176 -100.78 -5.80 27.23
CA GLU A 176 -101.89 -5.98 26.29
C GLU A 176 -102.28 -7.47 26.15
N ALA A 177 -101.31 -8.40 26.23
CA ALA A 177 -101.60 -9.84 26.28
C ALA A 177 -102.40 -10.24 27.53
N ALA A 178 -102.04 -9.74 28.72
CA ALA A 178 -102.80 -9.97 29.95
C ALA A 178 -104.19 -9.30 29.91
N SER A 179 -104.28 -8.08 29.37
CA SER A 179 -105.53 -7.35 29.08
C SER A 179 -106.47 -8.15 28.18
N LEU A 180 -105.92 -8.83 27.16
CA LEU A 180 -106.66 -9.72 26.26
C LEU A 180 -107.04 -11.04 26.91
N PHE A 181 -106.09 -11.73 27.56
CA PHE A 181 -106.32 -13.05 28.18
C PHE A 181 -107.50 -13.02 29.16
N ASN A 182 -107.58 -11.99 30.02
CA ASN A 182 -108.70 -11.80 30.94
C ASN A 182 -110.07 -11.63 30.25
N ARG A 183 -110.11 -11.22 28.97
CA ARG A 183 -111.33 -11.07 28.18
C ARG A 183 -111.67 -12.25 27.27
N ILE A 184 -110.68 -13.06 26.87
CA ILE A 184 -110.85 -14.09 25.83
C ILE A 184 -110.49 -15.52 26.27
N GLY A 185 -109.68 -15.70 27.32
CA GLY A 185 -109.32 -17.01 27.86
C GLY A 185 -108.55 -17.94 26.90
N ASP A 186 -107.99 -17.39 25.81
CA ASP A 186 -107.34 -18.17 24.76
C ASP A 186 -105.85 -18.46 25.07
N PRO A 187 -105.38 -19.72 24.95
CA PRO A 187 -103.99 -20.10 25.23
C PRO A 187 -102.91 -19.39 24.39
N SER A 188 -103.24 -18.73 23.28
CA SER A 188 -102.24 -17.98 22.49
C SER A 188 -101.77 -16.67 23.14
N VAL A 189 -102.44 -16.22 24.21
CA VAL A 189 -102.07 -15.05 25.03
C VAL A 189 -102.00 -15.35 26.52
N ASP A 190 -102.03 -16.63 26.91
CA ASP A 190 -101.97 -17.04 28.32
C ASP A 190 -100.64 -16.65 29.01
N GLU A 191 -100.59 -16.82 30.33
CA GLU A 191 -99.39 -16.50 31.10
C GLU A 191 -98.15 -17.24 30.58
N ASP A 192 -98.29 -18.44 30.00
CA ASP A 192 -97.16 -19.21 29.52
C ASP A 192 -96.71 -18.73 28.13
N ALA A 193 -97.61 -18.25 27.28
CA ALA A 193 -97.26 -17.53 26.05
C ALA A 193 -96.51 -16.23 26.37
N GLN A 194 -96.95 -15.50 27.40
CA GLN A 194 -96.26 -14.31 27.94
C GLN A 194 -94.87 -14.66 28.49
N LYS A 195 -94.76 -15.70 29.34
CA LYS A 195 -93.47 -16.20 29.89
C LYS A 195 -92.51 -16.63 28.77
N ARG A 196 -93.00 -17.32 27.73
CA ARG A 196 -92.20 -17.73 26.54
C ARG A 196 -91.63 -16.49 25.83
N MET A 197 -92.48 -15.53 25.46
CA MET A 197 -92.06 -14.31 24.76
C MET A 197 -91.01 -13.51 25.56
N LYS A 198 -91.19 -13.42 26.88
CA LYS A 198 -90.21 -12.78 27.77
C LYS A 198 -88.89 -13.55 27.83
N ALA A 199 -88.93 -14.87 27.99
CA ALA A 199 -87.73 -15.71 27.99
C ALA A 199 -86.97 -15.67 26.64
N GLU A 200 -87.68 -15.54 25.52
CA GLU A 200 -87.09 -15.35 24.20
C GLU A 200 -86.35 -14.00 24.09
N TYR A 201 -86.95 -12.90 24.58
CA TYR A 201 -86.29 -11.61 24.69
C TYR A 201 -85.05 -11.67 25.59
N ASP A 202 -85.20 -12.22 26.80
CA ASP A 202 -84.11 -12.31 27.79
C ASP A 202 -82.94 -13.15 27.26
N ALA A 203 -83.21 -14.21 26.47
CA ALA A 203 -82.18 -15.00 25.79
C ALA A 203 -81.44 -14.20 24.70
N VAL A 204 -82.14 -13.38 23.91
CA VAL A 204 -81.50 -12.46 22.93
C VAL A 204 -80.68 -11.39 23.64
N LYS A 205 -81.19 -10.81 24.73
CA LYS A 205 -80.47 -9.83 25.54
C LYS A 205 -79.20 -10.43 26.17
N ALA A 206 -79.29 -11.61 26.77
CA ALA A 206 -78.12 -12.32 27.30
C ALA A 206 -77.09 -12.65 26.20
N LYS A 207 -77.54 -13.00 24.98
CA LYS A 207 -76.66 -13.26 23.82
C LYS A 207 -75.97 -11.98 23.31
N ALA A 208 -76.67 -10.85 23.32
CA ALA A 208 -76.11 -9.54 22.97
C ALA A 208 -75.09 -9.07 24.03
N GLN A 209 -75.47 -9.11 25.31
CA GLN A 209 -74.61 -8.74 26.44
C GLN A 209 -73.32 -9.56 26.42
N LYS A 210 -73.41 -10.89 26.36
CA LYS A 210 -72.23 -11.77 26.30
C LYS A 210 -71.32 -11.50 25.10
N ARG A 211 -71.85 -10.96 23.99
CA ARG A 211 -71.04 -10.53 22.83
C ARG A 211 -70.29 -9.23 23.14
N VAL A 212 -70.92 -8.29 23.84
CA VAL A 212 -70.27 -7.06 24.34
C VAL A 212 -69.21 -7.41 25.38
N ASP A 213 -69.54 -8.18 26.43
CA ASP A 213 -68.62 -8.54 27.52
C ASP A 213 -67.31 -9.14 26.98
N LEU A 214 -67.43 -10.08 26.03
CA LEU A 214 -66.30 -10.73 25.37
C LEU A 214 -65.49 -9.75 24.50
N LEU A 215 -66.14 -8.86 23.76
CA LEU A 215 -65.44 -7.84 22.95
C LEU A 215 -64.77 -6.77 23.80
N GLU A 216 -65.35 -6.41 24.95
CA GLU A 216 -64.71 -5.52 25.90
C GLU A 216 -63.48 -6.16 26.54
N GLN A 217 -63.56 -7.44 26.93
CA GLN A 217 -62.36 -8.16 27.38
C GLN A 217 -61.29 -8.22 26.29
N VAL A 218 -61.66 -8.62 25.07
CA VAL A 218 -60.73 -8.76 23.92
C VAL A 218 -60.13 -7.43 23.45
N ALA A 219 -60.85 -6.32 23.64
CA ALA A 219 -60.32 -4.96 23.44
C ALA A 219 -59.37 -4.56 24.58
N ARG A 220 -59.81 -4.64 25.85
CA ARG A 220 -59.00 -4.28 27.04
C ARG A 220 -57.68 -5.04 27.11
N GLU A 221 -57.70 -6.37 26.90
CA GLU A 221 -56.48 -7.19 26.84
C GLU A 221 -55.47 -6.67 25.79
N HIS A 222 -55.96 -6.14 24.66
CA HIS A 222 -55.12 -5.60 23.58
C HIS A 222 -54.72 -4.12 23.83
N GLU A 223 -55.53 -3.34 24.54
CA GLU A 223 -55.19 -1.97 24.98
C GLU A 223 -54.11 -1.98 26.06
N GLU A 224 -54.22 -2.88 27.04
CA GLU A 224 -53.24 -3.08 28.11
C GLU A 224 -51.90 -3.56 27.54
N TYR A 225 -51.92 -4.55 26.64
CA TYR A 225 -50.73 -5.01 25.92
C TYR A 225 -50.09 -3.89 25.08
N GLN A 226 -50.88 -3.15 24.28
CA GLN A 226 -50.33 -2.06 23.45
C GLN A 226 -49.71 -0.94 24.30
N ALA A 227 -50.33 -0.59 25.43
CA ALA A 227 -49.77 0.40 26.36
C ALA A 227 -48.43 -0.09 26.97
N GLY A 228 -48.33 -1.38 27.31
CA GLY A 228 -47.07 -1.99 27.75
C GLY A 228 -46.00 -2.01 26.66
N VAL A 229 -46.35 -2.32 25.40
CA VAL A 229 -45.44 -2.24 24.25
C VAL A 229 -44.94 -0.81 24.06
N ASP A 230 -45.82 0.18 24.18
CA ASP A 230 -45.45 1.60 24.04
C ASP A 230 -44.51 2.05 25.18
N GLU A 231 -44.75 1.65 26.44
CA GLU A 231 -43.82 1.90 27.56
C GLU A 231 -42.48 1.20 27.34
N PHE A 232 -42.48 -0.09 26.99
CA PHE A 232 -41.25 -0.86 26.75
C PHE A 232 -40.43 -0.27 25.60
N GLN A 233 -41.08 0.13 24.50
CA GLN A 233 -40.39 0.78 23.39
C GLN A 233 -39.80 2.14 23.77
N LEU A 234 -40.48 2.93 24.60
CA LEU A 234 -39.95 4.21 25.12
C LEU A 234 -38.77 3.98 26.05
N TRP A 235 -38.86 3.00 26.95
CA TRP A 235 -37.74 2.57 27.80
C TRP A 235 -36.54 2.09 26.96
N LEU A 236 -36.77 1.20 25.99
CA LEU A 236 -35.73 0.63 25.14
C LEU A 236 -35.03 1.72 24.32
N LYS A 237 -35.76 2.68 23.73
CA LYS A 237 -35.19 3.85 23.05
C LYS A 237 -34.29 4.66 24.00
N ALA A 238 -34.76 4.94 25.22
CA ALA A 238 -33.98 5.67 26.22
C ALA A 238 -32.71 4.91 26.68
N VAL A 239 -32.75 3.58 26.82
CA VAL A 239 -31.56 2.78 27.16
C VAL A 239 -30.59 2.70 25.97
N VAL A 240 -31.09 2.54 24.73
CA VAL A 240 -30.27 2.62 23.51
C VAL A 240 -29.56 3.97 23.42
N GLU A 241 -30.23 5.09 23.71
CA GLU A 241 -29.60 6.42 23.75
C GLU A 241 -28.57 6.56 24.87
N LYS A 242 -28.87 6.13 26.10
CA LYS A 242 -27.91 6.09 27.23
C LYS A 242 -26.64 5.31 26.87
N VAL A 243 -26.78 4.12 26.29
CA VAL A 243 -25.66 3.24 25.90
C VAL A 243 -24.88 3.86 24.74
N ASN A 244 -25.55 4.38 23.70
CA ASN A 244 -24.90 5.09 22.59
C ASN A 244 -24.12 6.33 23.06
N GLY A 245 -24.59 7.04 24.08
CA GLY A 245 -23.86 8.13 24.72
C GLY A 245 -22.57 7.69 25.45
N CYS A 246 -22.51 6.44 25.90
CA CYS A 246 -21.33 5.84 26.54
C CYS A 246 -20.37 5.16 25.55
N LEU A 247 -20.90 4.66 24.43
CA LEU A 247 -20.17 3.89 23.41
C LEU A 247 -19.12 4.72 22.64
N GLY A 248 -18.15 3.99 22.07
CA GLY A 248 -17.24 4.52 21.05
C GLY A 248 -16.06 5.34 21.58
N ARG A 249 -15.08 5.58 20.70
CA ARG A 249 -13.81 6.26 21.06
C ARG A 249 -13.97 7.76 21.35
N ASN A 250 -15.06 8.38 20.93
CA ASN A 250 -15.26 9.84 20.98
C ASN A 250 -16.03 10.32 22.22
N CYS A 251 -16.59 9.42 23.04
CA CYS A 251 -17.27 9.81 24.28
C CYS A 251 -16.25 10.44 25.26
N LYS A 252 -16.52 11.71 25.62
CA LYS A 252 -15.61 12.60 26.37
C LYS A 252 -15.48 12.26 27.87
N LEU A 253 -16.31 11.36 28.38
CA LEU A 253 -16.29 10.97 29.79
C LEU A 253 -15.04 10.13 30.11
N PRO A 254 -14.38 10.36 31.28
CA PRO A 254 -13.34 9.47 31.78
C PRO A 254 -13.76 8.00 31.82
N ILE A 255 -12.82 7.08 31.62
CA ILE A 255 -13.07 5.63 31.56
C ILE A 255 -13.82 5.12 32.82
N THR A 256 -13.49 5.67 33.99
CA THR A 256 -14.16 5.35 35.26
C THR A 256 -15.61 5.83 35.30
N GLN A 257 -15.91 7.02 34.77
CA GLN A 257 -17.28 7.55 34.68
C GLN A 257 -18.10 6.79 33.63
N ARG A 258 -17.48 6.36 32.52
CA ARG A 258 -18.11 5.49 31.52
C ARG A 258 -18.47 4.12 32.09
N LEU A 259 -17.61 3.54 32.93
CA LEU A 259 -17.94 2.30 33.64
C LEU A 259 -19.05 2.50 34.67
N SER A 260 -19.08 3.61 35.44
CA SER A 260 -20.20 3.83 36.36
C SER A 260 -21.54 4.01 35.61
N THR A 261 -21.58 4.78 34.52
CA THR A 261 -22.83 4.93 33.73
C THR A 261 -23.27 3.61 33.09
N LEU A 262 -22.33 2.78 32.61
CA LEU A 262 -22.65 1.44 32.14
C LEU A 262 -23.13 0.52 33.28
N GLN A 263 -22.56 0.61 34.47
CA GLN A 263 -23.00 -0.16 35.65
C GLN A 263 -24.34 0.33 36.23
N ASP A 264 -24.72 1.57 36.00
CA ASP A 264 -26.05 2.07 36.30
C ASP A 264 -27.07 1.55 35.27
N ILE A 265 -26.73 1.57 33.97
CA ILE A 265 -27.53 0.94 32.91
C ILE A 265 -27.68 -0.58 33.15
N ALA A 266 -26.66 -1.24 33.71
CA ALA A 266 -26.71 -2.66 34.05
C ALA A 266 -27.85 -3.03 35.01
N LYS A 267 -28.31 -2.08 35.83
CA LYS A 267 -29.42 -2.23 36.77
C LYS A 267 -30.79 -2.04 36.11
N ASP A 268 -30.84 -1.37 34.95
CA ASP A 268 -32.07 -1.23 34.16
C ASP A 268 -32.40 -2.54 33.40
N PHE A 269 -31.39 -3.32 32.98
CA PHE A 269 -31.60 -4.53 32.15
C PHE A 269 -32.53 -5.60 32.76
N PRO A 270 -32.46 -5.98 34.05
CA PRO A 270 -33.37 -6.97 34.62
C PRO A 270 -34.84 -6.54 34.58
N ARG A 271 -35.12 -5.25 34.83
CA ARG A 271 -36.47 -4.66 34.65
C ARG A 271 -36.90 -4.68 33.19
N GLY A 272 -35.94 -4.55 32.26
CA GLY A 272 -36.18 -4.71 30.82
C GLY A 272 -36.64 -6.12 30.44
N GLU A 273 -35.94 -7.16 30.89
CA GLU A 273 -36.34 -8.55 30.64
C GLU A 273 -37.68 -8.86 31.31
N GLU A 274 -37.89 -8.48 32.58
CA GLU A 274 -39.17 -8.63 33.29
C GLU A 274 -40.34 -7.94 32.55
N SER A 275 -40.10 -6.74 32.01
CA SER A 275 -41.08 -6.02 31.18
C SER A 275 -41.32 -6.67 29.81
N LEU A 276 -40.38 -7.46 29.29
CA LEU A 276 -40.53 -8.17 28.02
C LEU A 276 -41.20 -9.55 28.24
N GLU A 277 -40.86 -10.26 29.31
CA GLU A 277 -41.50 -11.51 29.72
C GLU A 277 -42.98 -11.28 30.04
N THR A 278 -43.32 -10.22 30.79
CA THR A 278 -44.73 -9.85 31.03
C THR A 278 -45.48 -9.45 29.77
N LEU A 279 -44.82 -8.84 28.77
CA LEU A 279 -45.40 -8.60 27.45
C LEU A 279 -45.60 -9.89 26.66
N GLU A 280 -44.67 -10.85 26.72
CA GLU A 280 -44.83 -12.16 26.09
C GLU A 280 -46.00 -12.94 26.73
N GLU A 281 -46.15 -12.92 28.05
CA GLU A 281 -47.30 -13.51 28.76
C GLU A 281 -48.64 -12.87 28.37
N GLN A 282 -48.72 -11.52 28.38
CA GLN A 282 -49.90 -10.79 27.92
C GLN A 282 -50.22 -11.10 26.45
N SER A 283 -49.19 -11.16 25.60
CA SER A 283 -49.35 -11.42 24.16
C SER A 283 -50.02 -12.75 23.89
N ALA A 284 -49.79 -13.79 24.69
CA ALA A 284 -50.43 -15.09 24.52
C ALA A 284 -51.96 -15.01 24.66
N GLY A 285 -52.44 -14.15 25.57
CA GLY A 285 -53.87 -13.82 25.70
C GLY A 285 -54.41 -13.07 24.48
N VAL A 286 -53.70 -12.05 24.03
CA VAL A 286 -54.07 -11.23 22.86
C VAL A 286 -54.05 -12.05 21.57
N ILE A 287 -53.02 -12.86 21.33
CA ILE A 287 -52.81 -13.73 20.17
C ILE A 287 -53.97 -14.70 19.99
N ARG A 288 -54.38 -15.40 21.06
CA ARG A 288 -55.55 -16.28 21.07
C ARG A 288 -56.83 -15.55 20.61
N ASN A 289 -56.91 -14.26 20.89
CA ASN A 289 -58.03 -13.38 20.62
C ASN A 289 -57.79 -12.46 19.38
N THR A 290 -56.89 -12.86 18.46
CA THR A 290 -56.48 -12.11 17.26
C THR A 290 -56.45 -13.04 16.03
N SER A 291 -56.58 -12.49 14.81
CA SER A 291 -56.48 -13.30 13.59
C SER A 291 -55.05 -13.86 13.40
N PRO A 292 -54.84 -14.96 12.65
CA PRO A 292 -53.51 -15.56 12.48
C PRO A 292 -52.44 -14.58 11.99
N LEU A 293 -52.75 -13.73 11.01
CA LEU A 293 -51.84 -12.71 10.50
C LEU A 293 -51.57 -11.58 11.52
N GLY A 294 -52.52 -11.27 12.40
CA GLY A 294 -52.31 -10.33 13.50
C GLY A 294 -51.49 -10.95 14.63
N ALA A 295 -51.65 -12.24 14.89
CA ALA A 295 -50.81 -12.99 15.81
C ALA A 295 -49.35 -13.08 15.30
N GLU A 296 -49.14 -13.40 14.02
CA GLU A 296 -47.81 -13.38 13.38
C GLU A 296 -47.14 -11.99 13.49
N LYS A 297 -47.91 -10.90 13.34
CA LYS A 297 -47.42 -9.54 13.55
C LYS A 297 -47.00 -9.31 15.01
N ILE A 298 -47.84 -9.68 15.98
CA ILE A 298 -47.55 -9.54 17.42
C ILE A 298 -46.28 -10.32 17.80
N THR A 299 -46.15 -11.58 17.36
CA THR A 299 -44.93 -12.38 17.62
C THR A 299 -43.70 -11.79 16.94
N GLY A 300 -43.83 -11.26 15.71
CA GLY A 300 -42.72 -10.61 15.01
C GLY A 300 -42.24 -9.32 15.68
N GLU A 301 -43.16 -8.53 16.25
CA GLU A 301 -42.83 -7.32 17.00
C GLU A 301 -42.15 -7.64 18.33
N LEU A 302 -42.59 -8.69 19.05
CA LEU A 302 -41.92 -9.19 20.26
C LEU A 302 -40.53 -9.76 19.95
N GLU A 303 -40.41 -10.58 18.90
CA GLU A 303 -39.12 -11.11 18.44
C GLU A 303 -38.11 -10.00 18.12
N GLU A 304 -38.52 -8.93 17.45
CA GLU A 304 -37.63 -7.80 17.14
C GLU A 304 -37.27 -7.01 18.41
N MET A 305 -38.23 -6.78 19.31
CA MET A 305 -37.97 -6.16 20.61
C MET A 305 -36.97 -6.97 21.45
N ARG A 306 -37.09 -8.31 21.46
CA ARG A 306 -36.14 -9.25 22.08
C ARG A 306 -34.76 -9.18 21.43
N LYS A 307 -34.68 -9.25 20.10
CA LYS A 307 -33.40 -9.16 19.35
C LYS A 307 -32.68 -7.82 19.59
N VAL A 308 -33.41 -6.71 19.72
CA VAL A 308 -32.82 -5.40 20.04
C VAL A 308 -32.32 -5.36 21.49
N LEU A 309 -33.06 -5.94 22.45
CA LEU A 309 -32.63 -6.03 23.85
C LEU A 309 -31.37 -6.90 24.02
N GLU A 310 -31.35 -8.09 23.42
CA GLU A 310 -30.19 -9.01 23.41
C GLU A 310 -28.95 -8.37 22.76
N LYS A 311 -29.14 -7.69 21.63
CA LYS A 311 -28.06 -6.97 20.93
C LYS A 311 -27.55 -5.78 21.76
N LEU A 312 -28.43 -5.07 22.47
CA LEU A 312 -28.07 -3.97 23.36
C LEU A 312 -27.28 -4.47 24.58
N ARG A 313 -27.66 -5.62 25.13
CA ARG A 313 -26.92 -6.35 26.18
C ARG A 313 -25.53 -6.74 25.68
N ALA A 314 -25.42 -7.38 24.52
CA ALA A 314 -24.12 -7.77 23.94
C ALA A 314 -23.20 -6.57 23.69
N LEU A 315 -23.71 -5.48 23.11
CA LEU A 315 -22.94 -4.24 22.90
C LEU A 315 -22.51 -3.58 24.23
N TRP A 316 -23.32 -3.70 25.28
CA TRP A 316 -22.99 -3.25 26.63
C TRP A 316 -21.90 -4.13 27.27
N GLU A 317 -21.98 -5.47 27.15
CA GLU A 317 -20.96 -6.41 27.65
C GLU A 317 -19.61 -6.20 26.95
N GLU A 318 -19.61 -6.09 25.61
CA GLU A 318 -18.42 -5.78 24.82
C GLU A 318 -17.77 -4.46 25.26
N GLU A 319 -18.55 -3.39 25.43
CA GLU A 319 -18.03 -2.07 25.83
C GLU A 319 -17.57 -2.05 27.29
N GLU A 320 -18.29 -2.69 28.22
CA GLU A 320 -17.88 -2.75 29.63
C GLU A 320 -16.59 -3.56 29.77
N GLU A 321 -16.48 -4.73 29.15
CA GLU A 321 -15.26 -5.55 29.20
C GLU A 321 -14.10 -4.90 28.43
N ARG A 322 -14.36 -4.15 27.36
CA ARG A 322 -13.35 -3.30 26.70
C ARG A 322 -12.85 -2.18 27.60
N LEU A 323 -13.72 -1.53 28.38
CA LEU A 323 -13.33 -0.47 29.34
C LEU A 323 -12.64 -1.05 30.58
N ARG A 324 -13.09 -2.20 31.11
CA ARG A 324 -12.37 -2.97 32.13
C ARG A 324 -11.00 -3.42 31.63
N GLY A 325 -10.92 -3.90 30.39
CA GLY A 325 -9.67 -4.25 29.72
C GLY A 325 -8.71 -3.07 29.61
N LEU A 326 -9.21 -1.87 29.27
CA LEU A 326 -8.43 -0.63 29.30
C LEU A 326 -7.95 -0.25 30.71
N LEU A 327 -8.74 -0.48 31.76
CA LEU A 327 -8.32 -0.22 33.15
C LEU A 327 -7.30 -1.24 33.68
N ARG A 328 -7.51 -2.53 33.42
CA ARG A 328 -6.56 -3.60 33.78
C ARG A 328 -5.22 -3.43 33.06
N SER A 329 -5.26 -3.11 31.76
CA SER A 329 -4.06 -2.77 31.00
C SER A 329 -3.43 -1.46 31.47
N ARG A 330 -4.19 -0.42 31.85
CA ARG A 330 -3.65 0.84 32.41
C ARG A 330 -2.77 0.60 33.64
N GLY A 331 -3.18 -0.28 34.56
CA GLY A 331 -2.37 -0.64 35.72
C GLY A 331 -1.05 -1.31 35.33
N ALA A 332 -1.08 -2.26 34.39
CA ALA A 332 0.12 -2.89 33.84
C ALA A 332 1.01 -1.87 33.09
N TRP A 333 0.40 -0.89 32.41
CA TRP A 333 1.08 0.17 31.65
C TRP A 333 1.78 1.20 32.52
N GLU A 334 1.13 1.67 33.59
CA GLU A 334 1.76 2.55 34.57
C GLU A 334 2.94 1.85 35.25
N GLN A 335 2.90 0.52 35.37
CA GLN A 335 4.03 -0.27 35.83
C GLN A 335 5.11 -0.49 34.74
N GLN A 336 4.73 -0.72 33.47
CA GLN A 336 5.67 -0.80 32.35
C GLN A 336 6.41 0.51 32.10
N ILE A 337 5.75 1.66 32.26
CA ILE A 337 6.39 2.98 32.16
C ILE A 337 7.44 3.15 33.26
N LYS A 338 7.11 2.88 34.53
CA LYS A 338 8.07 2.92 35.65
C LYS A 338 9.23 1.94 35.45
N GLN A 339 8.94 0.74 34.92
CA GLN A 339 9.96 -0.27 34.61
C GLN A 339 10.88 0.20 33.47
N LEU A 340 10.35 0.83 32.43
CA LEU A 340 11.12 1.42 31.34
C LEU A 340 11.97 2.61 31.83
N GLU A 341 11.42 3.49 32.67
CA GLU A 341 12.18 4.59 33.30
C GLU A 341 13.34 4.06 34.15
N ALA A 342 13.12 2.99 34.93
CA ALA A 342 14.18 2.31 35.68
C ALA A 342 15.23 1.68 34.75
N GLU A 343 14.81 0.87 33.76
CA GLU A 343 15.70 0.20 32.81
C GLU A 343 16.52 1.20 31.96
N LEU A 344 15.96 2.37 31.63
CA LEU A 344 16.66 3.50 30.98
C LEU A 344 17.67 4.17 31.91
N SER A 345 17.30 4.41 33.18
CA SER A 345 18.18 5.09 34.13
C SER A 345 19.46 4.28 34.38
N GLU A 346 19.33 2.97 34.57
CA GLU A 346 20.44 2.05 34.71
C GLU A 346 21.25 1.94 33.40
N PHE A 347 20.59 1.89 32.24
CA PHE A 347 21.29 1.85 30.95
C PHE A 347 22.15 3.11 30.73
N ARG A 348 21.66 4.31 31.07
CA ARG A 348 22.46 5.55 31.05
C ARG A 348 23.71 5.44 31.93
N MET A 349 23.59 4.88 33.13
CA MET A 349 24.74 4.68 34.03
C MET A 349 25.77 3.71 33.43
N VAL A 350 25.31 2.64 32.75
CA VAL A 350 26.20 1.72 32.00
C VAL A 350 26.89 2.43 30.84
N LEU A 351 26.16 3.21 30.03
CA LEU A 351 26.72 3.99 28.92
C LEU A 351 27.76 5.01 29.38
N GLN A 352 27.47 5.76 30.45
CA GLN A 352 28.40 6.74 31.00
C GLN A 352 29.68 6.08 31.53
N ARG A 353 29.57 4.95 32.25
CA ARG A 353 30.73 4.17 32.70
C ARG A 353 31.59 3.69 31.53
N LEU A 354 30.98 3.07 30.52
CA LEU A 354 31.68 2.60 29.31
C LEU A 354 32.31 3.76 28.50
N ALA A 355 31.71 4.94 28.52
CA ALA A 355 32.27 6.13 27.89
C ALA A 355 33.49 6.68 28.64
N GLN A 356 33.45 6.72 29.97
CA GLN A 356 34.53 7.24 30.83
C GLN A 356 35.72 6.27 30.95
N GLU A 357 35.47 4.98 31.11
CA GLU A 357 36.53 3.96 31.25
C GLU A 357 37.10 3.53 29.88
N GLY A 358 36.21 3.38 28.89
CA GLY A 358 36.51 2.67 27.65
C GLY A 358 36.86 3.54 26.44
N LEU A 359 36.50 4.83 26.44
CA LEU A 359 36.54 5.69 25.23
C LEU A 359 37.21 7.06 25.44
N GLN A 360 38.11 7.17 26.42
CA GLN A 360 39.06 8.28 26.50
C GLN A 360 40.10 8.18 25.37
N PRO A 361 40.35 9.27 24.62
CA PRO A 361 41.45 9.31 23.65
C PRO A 361 42.77 9.54 24.41
N ALA A 362 43.57 8.47 24.54
CA ALA A 362 44.95 8.59 25.00
C ALA A 362 45.77 9.45 24.02
N ALA A 363 46.85 10.06 24.51
CA ALA A 363 47.84 10.74 23.67
C ALA A 363 48.46 9.76 22.66
N LYS A 364 49.06 10.30 21.58
CA LYS A 364 49.60 9.53 20.45
C LYS A 364 50.43 8.32 20.90
N ALA A 365 49.85 7.13 20.77
CA ALA A 365 50.53 5.88 21.07
C ALA A 365 51.73 5.70 20.14
N GLY A 366 52.91 5.46 20.71
CA GLY A 366 54.16 5.32 19.97
C GLY A 366 54.59 3.87 19.77
N THR A 367 54.18 2.97 20.66
CA THR A 367 54.61 1.56 20.65
C THR A 367 53.53 0.61 20.15
N GLU A 368 53.94 -0.55 19.62
CA GLU A 368 53.02 -1.60 19.19
C GLU A 368 52.14 -2.08 20.36
N ASP A 369 52.72 -2.25 21.55
CA ASP A 369 52.00 -2.71 22.75
C ASP A 369 50.94 -1.71 23.23
N GLU A 370 51.20 -0.39 23.14
CA GLU A 370 50.17 0.63 23.37
C GLU A 370 49.03 0.53 22.35
N LEU A 371 49.34 0.36 21.07
CA LEU A 371 48.32 0.22 20.01
C LEU A 371 47.50 -1.07 20.18
N VAL A 372 48.13 -2.19 20.56
CA VAL A 372 47.46 -3.46 20.88
C VAL A 372 46.63 -3.33 22.14
N ALA A 373 47.12 -2.65 23.20
CA ALA A 373 46.35 -2.39 24.41
C ALA A 373 45.14 -1.49 24.14
N HIS A 374 45.28 -0.46 23.29
CA HIS A 374 44.16 0.38 22.85
C HIS A 374 43.14 -0.41 22.01
N TRP A 375 43.60 -1.21 21.04
CA TRP A 375 42.70 -2.08 20.27
C TRP A 375 41.97 -3.09 21.16
N ARG A 376 42.65 -3.70 22.14
CA ARG A 376 42.03 -4.61 23.13
C ARG A 376 40.99 -3.89 23.98
N ARG A 377 41.31 -2.70 24.52
CA ARG A 377 40.38 -1.88 25.31
C ARG A 377 39.16 -1.48 24.50
N TYR A 378 39.33 -0.91 23.31
CA TYR A 378 38.22 -0.54 22.43
C TYR A 378 37.41 -1.76 21.97
N SER A 379 38.03 -2.93 21.78
CA SER A 379 37.32 -4.18 21.46
C SER A 379 36.49 -4.69 22.64
N ALA A 380 37.01 -4.62 23.87
CA ALA A 380 36.26 -4.96 25.08
C ALA A 380 35.08 -4.01 25.29
N THR A 381 35.28 -2.69 25.14
CA THR A 381 34.18 -1.71 25.18
C THR A 381 33.16 -1.94 24.07
N ARG A 382 33.59 -2.33 22.86
CA ARG A 382 32.67 -2.70 21.76
C ARG A 382 31.90 -3.99 22.04
N ALA A 383 32.52 -4.96 22.73
CA ALA A 383 31.85 -6.19 23.15
C ALA A 383 30.80 -5.90 24.24
N ALA A 384 31.12 -5.05 25.22
CA ALA A 384 30.14 -4.58 26.22
C ALA A 384 28.99 -3.80 25.57
N LEU A 385 29.26 -2.89 24.63
CA LEU A 385 28.21 -2.22 23.85
C LEU A 385 27.44 -3.17 22.91
N ALA A 386 27.95 -4.36 22.61
CA ALA A 386 27.22 -5.40 21.87
C ALA A 386 26.38 -6.28 22.80
N SER A 387 26.80 -6.55 24.03
CA SER A 387 25.95 -7.24 25.03
C SER A 387 24.77 -6.36 25.49
N GLU A 388 24.89 -5.04 25.42
CA GLU A 388 23.77 -4.11 25.62
C GLU A 388 22.89 -3.89 24.36
N GLU A 389 23.24 -4.45 23.19
CA GLU A 389 22.40 -4.37 21.98
C GLU A 389 21.00 -4.97 22.19
N PRO A 390 20.81 -6.19 22.73
CA PRO A 390 19.49 -6.70 23.08
C PRO A 390 18.77 -5.86 24.15
N ARG A 391 19.49 -5.07 24.97
CA ARG A 391 18.86 -4.11 25.89
C ARG A 391 18.29 -2.93 25.11
N VAL A 392 19.00 -2.41 24.11
CA VAL A 392 18.48 -1.36 23.21
C VAL A 392 17.26 -1.85 22.42
N ASP A 393 17.31 -3.08 21.89
CA ASP A 393 16.18 -3.66 21.16
C ASP A 393 14.96 -3.89 22.09
N ARG A 394 15.20 -4.34 23.34
CA ARG A 394 14.17 -4.43 24.39
C ARG A 394 13.56 -3.07 24.73
N LEU A 395 14.38 -2.04 24.95
CA LEU A 395 13.92 -0.67 25.21
C LEU A 395 13.10 -0.11 24.03
N GLN A 396 13.48 -0.44 22.79
CA GLN A 396 12.67 -0.10 21.62
C GLN A 396 11.39 -0.92 21.51
N ALA A 397 11.40 -2.21 21.85
CA ALA A 397 10.21 -3.07 21.83
C ALA A 397 9.20 -2.59 22.88
N GLN A 398 9.64 -2.39 24.12
CA GLN A 398 8.88 -1.76 25.19
C GLN A 398 8.31 -0.40 24.74
N LEU A 399 9.12 0.48 24.12
CA LEU A 399 8.58 1.76 23.63
C LEU A 399 7.58 1.60 22.47
N LYS A 400 7.77 0.62 21.56
CA LYS A 400 6.84 0.35 20.44
C LYS A 400 5.50 -0.19 20.95
N GLU A 401 5.52 -1.11 21.90
CA GLU A 401 4.34 -1.54 22.67
C GLU A 401 3.68 -0.33 23.35
N LEU A 402 4.49 0.53 24.00
CA LEU A 402 4.01 1.72 24.69
C LEU A 402 3.48 2.83 23.77
N ILE A 403 3.78 2.86 22.47
CA ILE A 403 3.26 3.89 21.55
C ILE A 403 1.77 3.67 21.17
N VAL A 404 1.21 2.48 21.41
CA VAL A 404 -0.13 2.10 20.93
C VAL A 404 -1.28 2.82 21.67
N PHE A 405 -1.06 3.38 22.87
CA PHE A 405 -2.13 3.92 23.72
C PHE A 405 -2.10 5.46 23.82
N PRO A 406 -3.27 6.12 23.95
CA PRO A 406 -3.40 7.58 23.79
C PRO A 406 -3.04 8.39 25.04
N HIS A 407 -1.82 8.25 25.55
CA HIS A 407 -1.28 9.06 26.65
C HIS A 407 0.00 9.80 26.19
N ASN A 408 0.29 10.96 26.80
CA ASN A 408 1.37 11.85 26.34
C ASN A 408 2.75 11.35 26.76
N LEU A 409 3.23 10.32 26.05
CA LEU A 409 4.51 9.68 26.28
C LEU A 409 5.70 10.47 25.70
N LYS A 410 5.48 11.67 25.16
CA LYS A 410 6.54 12.41 24.46
C LYS A 410 7.82 12.63 25.28
N PRO A 411 7.78 13.01 26.57
CA PRO A 411 8.99 13.08 27.40
C PRO A 411 9.73 11.74 27.53
N LEU A 412 8.99 10.63 27.59
CA LEU A 412 9.55 9.29 27.69
C LEU A 412 10.15 8.84 26.34
N SER A 413 9.46 9.06 25.22
CA SER A 413 10.00 8.74 23.89
C SER A 413 11.23 9.58 23.57
N ASP A 414 11.22 10.87 23.88
CA ASP A 414 12.36 11.76 23.66
C ASP A 414 13.56 11.34 24.55
N SER A 415 13.29 10.89 25.78
CA SER A 415 14.29 10.32 26.71
C SER A 415 14.86 8.98 26.23
N VAL A 416 14.04 8.08 25.70
CA VAL A 416 14.49 6.82 25.06
C VAL A 416 15.35 7.14 23.83
N ILE A 417 14.86 8.00 22.94
CA ILE A 417 15.53 8.38 21.69
C ILE A 417 16.89 9.01 21.98
N ALA A 418 16.99 9.94 22.95
CA ALA A 418 18.26 10.52 23.38
C ALA A 418 19.24 9.43 23.88
N THR A 419 18.79 8.50 24.72
CA THR A 419 19.63 7.40 25.24
C THR A 419 20.08 6.43 24.15
N ILE A 420 19.23 6.18 23.14
CA ILE A 420 19.59 5.36 21.98
C ILE A 420 20.54 6.11 21.04
N GLN A 421 20.40 7.43 20.89
CA GLN A 421 21.36 8.26 20.16
C GLN A 421 22.72 8.32 20.88
N GLU A 422 22.73 8.42 22.21
CA GLU A 422 23.94 8.25 23.03
C GLU A 422 24.59 6.89 22.76
N TYR A 423 23.84 5.78 22.89
CA TYR A 423 24.31 4.44 22.58
C TYR A 423 24.88 4.32 21.16
N GLN A 424 24.15 4.78 20.14
CA GLN A 424 24.61 4.71 18.75
C GLN A 424 25.85 5.57 18.53
N SER A 425 25.93 6.75 19.15
CA SER A 425 27.13 7.60 19.10
C SER A 425 28.34 6.91 19.76
N LEU A 426 28.14 6.20 20.87
CA LEU A 426 29.18 5.43 21.57
C LEU A 426 29.57 4.17 20.79
N LYS A 427 28.62 3.50 20.14
CA LYS A 427 28.84 2.35 19.25
C LYS A 427 29.64 2.75 18.02
N VAL A 428 29.28 3.87 17.36
CA VAL A 428 30.03 4.45 16.23
C VAL A 428 31.39 4.97 16.69
N LYS A 429 31.50 5.66 17.83
CA LYS A 429 32.79 6.12 18.39
C LYS A 429 33.70 4.94 18.73
N SER A 430 33.19 3.90 19.37
CA SER A 430 33.90 2.66 19.70
C SER A 430 34.35 1.92 18.44
N ALA A 431 33.46 1.72 17.46
CA ALA A 431 33.80 1.12 16.18
C ALA A 431 34.87 1.95 15.43
N ARG A 432 34.74 3.29 15.41
CA ARG A 432 35.72 4.19 14.78
C ARG A 432 37.08 4.12 15.48
N LEU A 433 37.14 4.14 16.80
CA LEU A 433 38.39 4.05 17.57
C LEU A 433 39.04 2.67 17.46
N ARG A 434 38.27 1.58 17.55
CA ARG A 434 38.77 0.21 17.34
C ARG A 434 39.29 0.01 15.92
N ASN A 435 38.54 0.48 14.91
CA ASN A 435 38.93 0.32 13.52
C ASN A 435 40.09 1.26 13.14
N ALA A 436 40.19 2.47 13.73
CA ALA A 436 41.37 3.31 13.62
C ALA A 436 42.60 2.61 14.21
N ALA A 437 42.53 2.12 15.46
CA ALA A 437 43.62 1.36 16.07
C ALA A 437 44.01 0.11 15.24
N ALA A 438 43.04 -0.58 14.64
CA ALA A 438 43.31 -1.69 13.72
C ALA A 438 43.97 -1.23 12.40
N VAL A 439 43.63 -0.05 11.86
CA VAL A 439 44.26 0.52 10.67
C VAL A 439 45.69 0.98 10.98
N GLU A 440 45.94 1.62 12.12
CA GLU A 440 47.30 1.95 12.60
C GLU A 440 48.14 0.68 12.76
N LEU A 441 47.60 -0.37 13.39
CA LEU A 441 48.26 -1.67 13.52
C LEU A 441 48.49 -2.35 12.16
N TRP A 442 47.54 -2.28 11.22
CA TRP A 442 47.74 -2.83 9.87
C TRP A 442 48.85 -2.08 9.12
N GLN A 443 48.90 -0.74 9.20
CA GLN A 443 50.01 0.04 8.63
C GLN A 443 51.34 -0.31 9.28
N HIS A 444 51.36 -0.51 10.61
CA HIS A 444 52.54 -0.95 11.34
C HIS A 444 53.04 -2.33 10.87
N PHE A 445 52.15 -3.32 10.74
CA PHE A 445 52.50 -4.66 10.26
C PHE A 445 52.78 -4.75 8.75
N GLN A 446 52.25 -3.83 7.94
CA GLN A 446 52.58 -3.70 6.52
C GLN A 446 53.93 -3.02 6.28
N ARG A 447 54.44 -2.21 7.22
CA ARG A 447 55.70 -1.47 7.04
C ARG A 447 56.90 -2.38 6.74
N PRO A 448 57.14 -3.51 7.45
CA PRO A 448 58.19 -4.47 7.07
C PRO A 448 58.03 -5.07 5.66
N LEU A 449 56.80 -5.20 5.14
CA LEU A 449 56.57 -5.64 3.76
C LEU A 449 56.85 -4.54 2.74
N GLN A 450 56.54 -3.27 3.06
CA GLN A 450 56.86 -2.12 2.24
C GLN A 450 58.37 -1.89 2.17
N ASP A 451 59.05 -1.90 3.33
CA ASP A 451 60.51 -1.87 3.43
C ASP A 451 61.14 -2.99 2.58
N LEU A 452 60.55 -4.21 2.59
CA LEU A 452 61.01 -5.32 1.77
C LEU A 452 60.76 -5.15 0.26
N GLN A 453 59.68 -4.50 -0.18
CA GLN A 453 59.50 -4.20 -1.61
C GLN A 453 60.48 -3.11 -2.09
N LEU A 454 60.77 -2.11 -1.25
CA LEU A 454 61.81 -1.12 -1.52
C LEU A 454 63.20 -1.78 -1.58
N TRP A 455 63.50 -2.67 -0.64
CA TRP A 455 64.70 -3.50 -0.64
C TRP A 455 64.78 -4.40 -1.87
N LYS A 456 63.67 -5.02 -2.31
CA LYS A 456 63.61 -5.89 -3.49
C LYS A 456 63.96 -5.11 -4.75
N ALA A 457 63.36 -3.94 -4.96
CA ALA A 457 63.68 -3.06 -6.08
C ALA A 457 65.16 -2.61 -6.05
N LEU A 458 65.70 -2.27 -4.87
CA LEU A 458 67.10 -1.92 -4.68
C LEU A 458 68.05 -3.10 -4.98
N ALA A 459 67.73 -4.30 -4.49
CA ALA A 459 68.50 -5.52 -4.71
C ALA A 459 68.53 -5.91 -6.20
N GLN A 460 67.39 -5.87 -6.88
CA GLN A 460 67.29 -6.12 -8.32
C GLN A 460 68.11 -5.08 -9.12
N ARG A 461 67.95 -3.79 -8.81
CA ARG A 461 68.72 -2.72 -9.46
C ARG A 461 70.23 -2.85 -9.24
N LEU A 462 70.68 -3.27 -8.05
CA LEU A 462 72.10 -3.58 -7.81
C LEU A 462 72.56 -4.79 -8.62
N LEU A 463 71.74 -5.84 -8.77
CA LEU A 463 72.06 -7.03 -9.57
C LEU A 463 72.06 -6.76 -11.08
N GLU A 464 71.30 -5.77 -11.56
CA GLU A 464 71.34 -5.30 -12.95
C GLU A 464 72.57 -4.42 -13.19
N VAL A 465 72.75 -3.34 -12.42
CA VAL A 465 73.84 -2.38 -12.59
C VAL A 465 75.23 -3.02 -12.40
N THR A 466 75.36 -4.02 -11.51
CA THR A 466 76.64 -4.70 -11.29
C THR A 466 76.87 -5.93 -12.19
N ALA A 467 76.05 -6.14 -13.24
CA ALA A 467 76.13 -7.35 -14.07
C ALA A 467 77.45 -7.46 -14.87
N SER A 468 77.98 -6.32 -15.33
CA SER A 468 79.24 -6.20 -16.07
C SER A 468 79.97 -4.91 -15.68
N LEU A 469 80.80 -4.97 -14.63
CA LEU A 469 81.63 -3.85 -14.17
C LEU A 469 83.11 -4.14 -14.43
N PRO A 470 83.75 -3.46 -15.40
CA PRO A 470 85.16 -3.63 -15.75
C PRO A 470 86.10 -2.60 -15.07
N ASP A 471 85.57 -1.75 -14.20
CA ASP A 471 86.25 -0.57 -13.65
C ASP A 471 86.28 -0.54 -12.10
N LEU A 472 87.45 -0.21 -11.56
CA LEU A 472 87.72 -0.20 -10.13
C LEU A 472 86.86 0.82 -9.32
N PRO A 473 86.57 2.05 -9.81
CA PRO A 473 85.70 2.99 -9.09
C PRO A 473 84.28 2.43 -8.89
N SER A 474 83.68 1.79 -9.89
CA SER A 474 82.37 1.15 -9.74
C SER A 474 82.41 -0.03 -8.78
N LEU A 475 83.46 -0.86 -8.81
CA LEU A 475 83.62 -1.96 -7.83
C LEU A 475 83.63 -1.43 -6.39
N HIS A 476 84.41 -0.38 -6.09
CA HIS A 476 84.42 0.28 -4.78
C HIS A 476 83.09 0.97 -4.43
N THR A 477 82.36 1.46 -5.43
CA THR A 477 81.07 2.14 -5.23
C THR A 477 79.95 1.15 -4.90
N PHE A 478 79.89 0.00 -5.57
CA PHE A 478 78.77 -0.94 -5.45
C PHE A 478 78.99 -2.09 -4.46
N LEU A 479 80.23 -2.49 -4.16
CA LEU A 479 80.48 -3.54 -3.17
C LEU A 479 79.90 -3.18 -1.77
N PRO A 480 80.12 -1.98 -1.20
CA PRO A 480 79.51 -1.59 0.07
C PRO A 480 77.98 -1.48 0.00
N GLN A 481 77.41 -1.14 -1.16
CA GLN A 481 75.96 -1.09 -1.35
C GLN A 481 75.35 -2.50 -1.35
N ILE A 482 76.02 -3.50 -1.92
CA ILE A 482 75.61 -4.90 -1.83
C ILE A 482 75.76 -5.41 -0.37
N GLU A 483 76.81 -5.02 0.35
CA GLU A 483 76.96 -5.39 1.77
C GLU A 483 75.89 -4.75 2.66
N ALA A 484 75.56 -3.48 2.45
CA ALA A 484 74.45 -2.81 3.13
C ALA A 484 73.10 -3.45 2.78
N ALA A 485 72.86 -3.80 1.51
CA ALA A 485 71.67 -4.51 1.09
C ALA A 485 71.58 -5.92 1.72
N LEU A 486 72.69 -6.64 1.88
CA LEU A 486 72.72 -7.93 2.57
C LEU A 486 72.42 -7.78 4.08
N MET A 487 72.97 -6.76 4.73
CA MET A 487 72.69 -6.46 6.16
C MET A 487 71.22 -6.10 6.39
N GLU A 488 70.66 -5.22 5.55
CA GLU A 488 69.25 -4.85 5.58
C GLU A 488 68.34 -6.05 5.30
N SER A 489 68.76 -6.95 4.40
CA SER A 489 68.06 -8.20 4.13
C SER A 489 67.94 -9.09 5.38
N SER A 490 68.97 -9.16 6.24
CA SER A 490 68.92 -9.85 7.54
C SER A 490 67.92 -9.19 8.49
N ARG A 491 68.01 -7.87 8.68
CA ARG A 491 67.08 -7.09 9.52
C ARG A 491 65.61 -7.33 9.13
N LEU A 492 65.34 -7.35 7.82
CA LEU A 492 64.00 -7.62 7.29
C LEU A 492 63.55 -9.08 7.52
N LYS A 493 64.46 -10.06 7.49
CA LYS A 493 64.13 -11.46 7.81
C LYS A 493 63.74 -11.62 9.28
N GLU A 494 64.44 -10.95 10.19
CA GLU A 494 64.13 -10.94 11.63
C GLU A 494 62.74 -10.33 11.87
N LEU A 495 62.45 -9.15 11.31
CA LEU A 495 61.15 -8.50 11.43
C LEU A 495 60.00 -9.34 10.86
N LEU A 496 60.17 -9.94 9.68
CA LEU A 496 59.14 -10.80 9.08
C LEU A 496 58.97 -12.13 9.84
N THR A 497 60.02 -12.66 10.46
CA THR A 497 59.91 -13.84 11.34
C THR A 497 59.17 -13.51 12.64
N MET A 498 59.44 -12.35 13.24
CA MET A 498 58.67 -11.85 14.39
C MET A 498 57.20 -11.59 14.05
N LEU A 499 56.88 -11.22 12.81
CA LEU A 499 55.50 -11.07 12.34
C LEU A 499 54.80 -12.45 12.19
N GLN A 500 55.50 -13.48 11.71
CA GLN A 500 54.97 -14.85 11.65
C GLN A 500 54.63 -15.41 13.04
N LEU A 501 55.46 -15.13 14.05
CA LEU A 501 55.21 -15.53 15.45
C LEU A 501 53.99 -14.83 16.07
N LYS A 502 53.51 -13.72 15.50
CA LYS A 502 52.32 -12.98 15.96
C LYS A 502 50.99 -13.47 15.35
N LYS A 503 50.98 -14.65 14.71
CA LYS A 503 49.83 -15.26 14.03
C LYS A 503 48.48 -15.07 14.76
N ASP A 504 48.38 -15.45 16.02
CA ASP A 504 47.10 -15.46 16.74
C ASP A 504 46.60 -14.04 17.07
N LEU A 505 47.53 -13.10 17.25
CA LEU A 505 47.22 -11.67 17.38
C LEU A 505 46.68 -11.09 16.06
N LEU A 506 47.30 -11.45 14.93
CA LEU A 506 46.85 -11.03 13.60
C LEU A 506 45.45 -11.59 13.28
N ILE A 507 45.19 -12.86 13.59
CA ILE A 507 43.88 -13.51 13.46
C ILE A 507 42.84 -12.76 14.31
N GLY A 508 43.15 -12.44 15.56
CA GLY A 508 42.26 -11.72 16.47
C GLY A 508 41.92 -10.28 16.03
N ILE A 509 42.86 -9.56 15.41
CA ILE A 509 42.65 -8.17 14.96
C ILE A 509 41.96 -8.10 13.59
N PHE A 510 42.41 -8.92 12.62
CA PHE A 510 42.06 -8.77 11.20
C PHE A 510 41.10 -9.83 10.67
N GLY A 511 40.86 -10.90 11.43
CA GLY A 511 40.09 -12.07 11.00
C GLY A 511 40.96 -13.09 10.26
N GLN A 512 40.54 -14.37 10.31
CA GLN A 512 41.31 -15.52 9.83
C GLN A 512 41.85 -15.32 8.41
N GLU A 513 40.98 -15.04 7.44
CA GLU A 513 41.33 -14.92 6.01
C GLU A 513 42.37 -13.84 5.73
N ARG A 514 42.25 -12.68 6.39
CA ARG A 514 43.21 -11.56 6.21
C ARG A 514 44.53 -11.84 6.89
N ALA A 515 44.51 -12.54 8.03
CA ALA A 515 45.71 -12.97 8.72
C ALA A 515 46.44 -14.08 7.93
N THR A 516 45.74 -15.08 7.39
CA THR A 516 46.36 -16.11 6.54
C THR A 516 46.89 -15.49 5.25
N ALA A 517 46.12 -14.65 4.55
CA ALA A 517 46.61 -13.96 3.35
C ALA A 517 47.84 -13.07 3.64
N LEU A 518 47.90 -12.39 4.80
CA LEU A 518 49.09 -11.64 5.22
C LEU A 518 50.28 -12.57 5.48
N LEU A 519 50.08 -13.66 6.20
CA LEU A 519 51.15 -14.62 6.53
C LEU A 519 51.66 -15.37 5.29
N GLU A 520 50.79 -15.64 4.32
CA GLU A 520 51.13 -16.18 3.00
C GLU A 520 51.87 -15.13 2.15
N GLN A 521 51.44 -13.87 2.16
CA GLN A 521 52.16 -12.76 1.52
C GLN A 521 53.56 -12.61 2.11
N VAL A 522 53.71 -12.69 3.44
CA VAL A 522 55.01 -12.69 4.13
C VAL A 522 55.84 -13.92 3.73
N ALA A 523 55.26 -15.13 3.70
CA ALA A 523 55.99 -16.36 3.34
C ALA A 523 56.37 -16.42 1.84
N GLY A 524 55.59 -15.81 0.95
CA GLY A 524 55.99 -15.55 -0.44
C GLY A 524 57.14 -14.54 -0.51
N SER A 525 56.97 -13.40 0.15
CA SER A 525 57.96 -12.31 0.15
C SER A 525 59.30 -12.72 0.79
N MET A 526 59.29 -13.59 1.81
CA MET A 526 60.50 -14.18 2.40
C MET A 526 61.23 -15.09 1.42
N ARG A 527 60.52 -15.87 0.58
CA ARG A 527 61.14 -16.70 -0.46
C ARG A 527 61.79 -15.83 -1.55
N ASP A 528 61.08 -14.80 -2.03
CA ASP A 528 61.65 -13.79 -2.93
C ASP A 528 62.92 -13.14 -2.34
N ARG A 529 62.87 -12.77 -1.06
CA ARG A 529 64.02 -12.22 -0.33
C ARG A 529 65.17 -13.21 -0.25
N ASP A 530 64.93 -14.48 0.07
CA ASP A 530 66.00 -15.49 0.19
C ASP A 530 66.66 -15.77 -1.18
N LEU A 531 65.89 -15.79 -2.28
CA LEU A 531 66.42 -15.89 -3.64
C LEU A 531 67.29 -14.69 -4.02
N LEU A 532 66.83 -13.47 -3.76
CA LEU A 532 67.58 -12.24 -4.05
C LEU A 532 68.80 -12.06 -3.12
N HIS A 533 68.70 -12.49 -1.86
CA HIS A 533 69.81 -12.50 -0.90
C HIS A 533 70.93 -13.43 -1.38
N ASN A 534 70.59 -14.65 -1.82
CA ASN A 534 71.56 -15.59 -2.40
C ASN A 534 72.18 -15.03 -3.70
N SER A 535 71.39 -14.34 -4.52
CA SER A 535 71.89 -13.67 -5.73
C SER A 535 72.86 -12.53 -5.41
N LEU A 536 72.57 -11.73 -4.37
CA LEU A 536 73.47 -10.69 -3.86
C LEU A 536 74.75 -11.27 -3.24
N LEU A 537 74.68 -12.41 -2.55
CA LEU A 537 75.87 -13.11 -2.03
C LEU A 537 76.77 -13.58 -3.18
N GLN A 538 76.21 -14.24 -4.20
CA GLN A 538 76.95 -14.66 -5.39
C GLN A 538 77.57 -13.46 -6.13
N ARG A 539 76.84 -12.34 -6.23
CA ARG A 539 77.37 -11.11 -6.81
C ARG A 539 78.48 -10.51 -5.97
N LYS A 540 78.33 -10.47 -4.64
CA LYS A 540 79.38 -10.02 -3.69
C LYS A 540 80.68 -10.78 -3.93
N SER A 541 80.64 -12.11 -3.96
CA SER A 541 81.85 -12.92 -4.21
C SER A 541 82.49 -12.62 -5.57
N LYS A 542 81.69 -12.39 -6.62
CA LYS A 542 82.23 -12.04 -7.96
C LYS A 542 82.82 -10.63 -8.01
N LEU A 543 82.22 -9.65 -7.33
CA LEU A 543 82.82 -8.31 -7.24
C LEU A 543 84.09 -8.31 -6.37
N GLN A 544 84.16 -9.14 -5.33
CA GLN A 544 85.36 -9.30 -4.50
C GLN A 544 86.52 -9.98 -5.27
N SER A 545 86.25 -10.97 -6.12
CA SER A 545 87.30 -11.56 -6.98
C SER A 545 87.80 -10.57 -8.04
N LEU A 546 86.90 -9.80 -8.66
CA LEU A 546 87.28 -8.72 -9.59
C LEU A 546 88.11 -7.63 -8.88
N LEU A 547 87.75 -7.25 -7.65
CA LEU A 547 88.51 -6.26 -6.86
C LEU A 547 89.94 -6.74 -6.58
N ALA A 548 90.13 -8.03 -6.28
CA ALA A 548 91.45 -8.63 -6.12
C ALA A 548 92.27 -8.57 -7.42
N GLN A 549 91.70 -9.04 -8.55
CA GLN A 549 92.36 -8.98 -9.87
C GLN A 549 92.79 -7.55 -10.25
N HIS A 550 91.93 -6.54 -10.02
CA HIS A 550 92.28 -5.13 -10.24
C HIS A 550 93.43 -4.64 -9.36
N LYS A 551 93.49 -5.09 -8.10
CA LYS A 551 94.57 -4.74 -7.16
C LYS A 551 95.89 -5.38 -7.57
N ASP A 552 95.86 -6.65 -7.97
CA ASP A 552 97.05 -7.43 -8.32
C ASP A 552 97.65 -6.95 -9.66
N PHE A 553 96.82 -6.67 -10.67
CA PHE A 553 97.26 -5.99 -11.90
C PHE A 553 97.85 -4.61 -11.60
N GLY A 554 97.17 -3.79 -10.77
CA GLY A 554 97.67 -2.45 -10.38
C GLY A 554 99.03 -2.50 -9.67
N ALA A 555 99.22 -3.48 -8.77
CA ALA A 555 100.48 -3.67 -8.06
C ALA A 555 101.67 -4.03 -8.99
N ALA A 556 101.40 -4.73 -10.10
CA ALA A 556 102.42 -5.05 -11.11
C ALA A 556 102.62 -3.92 -12.15
N PHE A 557 101.54 -3.23 -12.55
CA PHE A 557 101.58 -2.21 -13.60
C PHE A 557 102.22 -0.89 -13.15
N GLU A 558 101.88 -0.40 -11.95
CA GLU A 558 102.36 0.91 -11.45
C GLU A 558 103.90 0.99 -11.31
N PRO A 559 104.63 -0.06 -10.87
CA PRO A 559 106.10 -0.08 -10.92
C PRO A 559 106.66 -0.02 -12.35
N LEU A 560 106.07 -0.76 -13.29
CA LEU A 560 106.53 -0.80 -14.68
C LEU A 560 106.36 0.56 -15.37
N GLN A 561 105.21 1.22 -15.20
CA GLN A 561 104.98 2.54 -15.77
C GLN A 561 105.92 3.59 -15.19
N ARG A 562 106.22 3.54 -13.88
CA ARG A 562 107.19 4.45 -13.26
C ARG A 562 108.63 4.20 -13.74
N LYS A 563 109.06 2.93 -13.87
CA LYS A 563 110.35 2.59 -14.50
C LYS A 563 110.44 3.09 -15.94
N LEU A 564 109.39 2.91 -16.73
CA LEU A 564 109.35 3.34 -18.13
C LEU A 564 109.49 4.86 -18.28
N LEU A 565 108.75 5.63 -17.47
CA LEU A 565 108.81 7.10 -17.49
C LEU A 565 110.16 7.63 -17.00
N ASP A 566 110.74 7.03 -15.96
CA ASP A 566 112.08 7.39 -15.47
C ASP A 566 113.16 7.11 -16.54
N LEU A 567 113.13 5.93 -17.15
CA LEU A 567 114.05 5.58 -18.23
C LEU A 567 113.84 6.49 -19.45
N GLN A 568 112.61 6.86 -19.79
CA GLN A 568 112.31 7.83 -20.84
C GLN A 568 112.92 9.21 -20.54
N VAL A 569 112.82 9.71 -19.31
CA VAL A 569 113.44 10.99 -18.91
C VAL A 569 114.96 10.92 -19.02
N ARG A 570 115.58 9.83 -18.54
CA ARG A 570 117.04 9.65 -18.63
C ARG A 570 117.54 9.55 -20.07
N VAL A 571 116.85 8.83 -20.95
CA VAL A 571 117.16 8.76 -22.39
C VAL A 571 116.97 10.11 -23.10
N GLN A 572 116.02 10.94 -22.68
CA GLN A 572 115.85 12.29 -23.24
C GLN A 572 116.95 13.26 -22.77
N ALA A 573 117.44 13.14 -21.52
CA ALA A 573 118.53 13.95 -21.00
C ALA A 573 119.85 13.71 -21.77
N GLU A 574 120.13 12.46 -22.14
CA GLU A 574 121.32 12.09 -22.93
C GLU A 574 121.27 12.52 -24.42
N LYS A 575 120.26 13.29 -24.85
CA LYS A 575 120.21 13.85 -26.22
C LYS A 575 121.12 15.08 -26.43
N GLY A 576 121.66 15.66 -25.36
CA GLY A 576 122.54 16.82 -25.44
C GLY A 576 123.85 16.51 -26.18
N LEU A 577 124.18 17.29 -27.22
CA LEU A 577 125.48 17.18 -27.89
C LEU A 577 126.60 17.56 -26.92
N GLN A 578 127.67 16.77 -26.93
CA GLN A 578 128.80 16.93 -26.00
C GLN A 578 129.90 17.80 -26.62
N ARG A 579 130.69 18.46 -25.77
CA ARG A 579 131.75 19.40 -26.18
C ARG A 579 132.95 18.70 -26.84
N ASP A 580 133.40 17.59 -26.27
CA ASP A 580 134.67 16.96 -26.59
C ASP A 580 134.56 15.43 -26.69
N LEU A 581 135.62 14.77 -27.18
CA LEU A 581 135.66 13.31 -27.33
C LEU A 581 135.43 12.55 -26.00
N PRO A 582 136.05 12.92 -24.86
CA PRO A 582 135.75 12.30 -23.56
C PRO A 582 134.27 12.42 -23.17
N GLY A 583 133.65 13.59 -23.38
CA GLY A 583 132.22 13.80 -23.15
C GLY A 583 131.35 12.88 -24.02
N LYS A 584 131.66 12.76 -25.31
CA LYS A 584 130.98 11.83 -26.23
C LYS A 584 131.15 10.36 -25.83
N GLN A 585 132.35 9.94 -25.39
CA GLN A 585 132.59 8.57 -24.91
C GLN A 585 131.85 8.28 -23.60
N ALA A 586 131.79 9.25 -22.68
CA ALA A 586 131.02 9.14 -21.45
C ALA A 586 129.51 9.08 -21.72
N GLN A 587 129.01 9.85 -22.70
CA GLN A 587 127.62 9.78 -23.17
C GLN A 587 127.28 8.40 -23.75
N LEU A 588 128.14 7.85 -24.61
CA LEU A 588 127.94 6.50 -25.17
C LEU A 588 127.85 5.45 -24.06
N SER A 589 128.75 5.53 -23.07
CA SER A 589 128.77 4.60 -21.93
C SER A 589 127.49 4.67 -21.09
N ARG A 590 126.94 5.89 -20.87
CA ARG A 590 125.65 6.08 -20.17
C ARG A 590 124.48 5.57 -20.98
N LEU A 591 124.45 5.82 -22.29
CA LEU A 591 123.42 5.31 -23.20
C LEU A 591 123.39 3.77 -23.26
N GLN A 592 124.56 3.12 -23.20
CA GLN A 592 124.63 1.65 -23.13
C GLN A 592 124.09 1.09 -21.80
N GLY A 593 124.40 1.73 -20.66
CA GLY A 593 123.79 1.35 -19.38
C GLY A 593 122.26 1.48 -19.37
N LEU A 594 121.73 2.55 -19.98
CA LEU A 594 120.29 2.72 -20.18
C LEU A 594 119.68 1.64 -21.10
N GLN A 595 120.47 1.07 -22.03
CA GLN A 595 120.02 -0.01 -22.91
C GLN A 595 119.89 -1.33 -22.14
N GLU A 596 120.82 -1.63 -21.23
CA GLU A 596 120.73 -2.79 -20.33
C GLU A 596 119.54 -2.69 -19.36
N GLU A 597 119.31 -1.51 -18.76
CA GLU A 597 118.10 -1.26 -17.95
C GLU A 597 116.81 -1.40 -18.78
N GLY A 598 116.84 -1.05 -20.06
CA GLY A 598 115.74 -1.27 -20.99
C GLY A 598 115.41 -2.75 -21.16
N LEU A 599 116.41 -3.63 -21.21
CA LEU A 599 116.20 -5.08 -21.33
C LEU A 599 115.61 -5.70 -20.04
N ASP A 600 116.05 -5.25 -18.86
CA ASP A 600 115.45 -5.64 -17.57
C ASP A 600 113.96 -5.25 -17.50
N LEU A 601 113.64 -4.01 -17.90
CA LEU A 601 112.26 -3.52 -17.93
C LEU A 601 111.38 -4.36 -18.87
N GLY A 602 111.90 -4.71 -20.06
CA GLY A 602 111.19 -5.59 -21.00
C GLY A 602 110.87 -6.97 -20.41
N ALA A 603 111.83 -7.60 -19.73
CA ALA A 603 111.61 -8.89 -19.07
C ALA A 603 110.55 -8.82 -17.96
N GLN A 604 110.51 -7.73 -17.20
CA GLN A 604 109.50 -7.51 -16.15
C GLN A 604 108.11 -7.21 -16.74
N MET A 605 108.03 -6.58 -17.92
CA MET A 605 106.77 -6.39 -18.64
C MET A 605 106.19 -7.73 -19.15
N GLU A 606 107.02 -8.63 -19.68
CA GLU A 606 106.58 -9.97 -20.06
C GLU A 606 106.06 -10.77 -18.86
N ALA A 607 106.75 -10.71 -17.72
CA ALA A 607 106.33 -11.37 -16.48
C ALA A 607 104.97 -10.89 -15.93
N ALA A 608 104.56 -9.66 -16.24
CA ALA A 608 103.27 -9.11 -15.81
C ALA A 608 102.09 -9.45 -16.75
N ARG A 609 102.34 -9.88 -17.99
CA ARG A 609 101.27 -10.18 -18.98
C ARG A 609 100.20 -11.18 -18.51
N PRO A 610 100.49 -12.25 -17.74
CA PRO A 610 99.45 -13.18 -17.27
C PRO A 610 98.35 -12.54 -16.41
N LEU A 611 98.62 -11.39 -15.77
CA LEU A 611 97.66 -10.67 -14.92
C LEU A 611 96.59 -9.91 -15.70
N VAL A 612 96.69 -9.84 -17.03
CA VAL A 612 95.78 -9.09 -17.93
C VAL A 612 94.49 -9.84 -18.24
N GLN A 613 94.45 -11.17 -18.01
CA GLN A 613 93.37 -12.03 -18.51
C GLN A 613 91.96 -11.54 -18.15
N GLU A 614 91.08 -11.58 -19.14
CA GLU A 614 89.66 -11.17 -19.11
C GLU A 614 89.32 -9.67 -19.01
N ASN A 615 90.22 -8.74 -18.67
CA ASN A 615 89.87 -7.31 -18.57
C ASN A 615 90.40 -6.46 -19.77
N PRO A 616 89.54 -5.93 -20.66
CA PRO A 616 89.98 -5.14 -21.82
C PRO A 616 90.64 -3.81 -21.45
N ASN A 617 90.34 -3.23 -20.27
CA ASN A 617 91.01 -2.02 -19.79
C ASN A 617 92.44 -2.31 -19.29
N HIS A 618 92.70 -3.53 -18.79
CA HIS A 618 94.06 -3.97 -18.45
C HIS A 618 94.85 -4.26 -19.72
N GLN A 619 94.20 -4.90 -20.71
CA GLN A 619 94.78 -5.18 -22.03
C GLN A 619 95.24 -3.89 -22.72
N HIS A 620 94.35 -2.90 -22.92
CA HIS A 620 94.72 -1.61 -23.51
C HIS A 620 95.83 -0.90 -22.73
N LYS A 621 95.82 -0.94 -21.39
CA LYS A 621 96.91 -0.37 -20.59
C LYS A 621 98.25 -1.05 -20.86
N MET A 622 98.28 -2.38 -20.93
CA MET A 622 99.49 -3.16 -21.15
C MET A 622 100.00 -3.05 -22.60
N ASP A 623 99.09 -2.95 -23.57
CA ASP A 623 99.40 -2.70 -24.98
C ASP A 623 100.00 -1.31 -25.20
N GLN A 624 99.41 -0.27 -24.58
CA GLN A 624 99.97 1.08 -24.60
C GLN A 624 101.38 1.10 -23.98
N LEU A 625 101.55 0.49 -22.80
CA LEU A 625 102.86 0.40 -22.15
C LEU A 625 103.89 -0.32 -23.03
N SER A 626 103.47 -1.39 -23.72
CA SER A 626 104.30 -2.14 -24.68
C SER A 626 104.67 -1.31 -25.91
N SER A 627 103.75 -0.49 -26.42
CA SER A 627 103.99 0.45 -27.53
C SER A 627 104.99 1.54 -27.13
N ASP A 628 104.79 2.16 -25.96
CA ASP A 628 105.64 3.24 -25.45
C ASP A 628 107.06 2.74 -25.15
N PHE A 629 107.18 1.53 -24.59
CA PHE A 629 108.45 0.84 -24.39
C PHE A 629 109.17 0.53 -25.71
N GLN A 630 108.48 -0.01 -26.73
CA GLN A 630 109.08 -0.24 -28.05
C GLN A 630 109.53 1.06 -28.74
N ALA A 631 108.76 2.14 -28.61
CA ALA A 631 109.13 3.45 -29.13
C ALA A 631 110.38 4.01 -28.42
N LEU A 632 110.49 3.80 -27.11
CA LEU A 632 111.65 4.18 -26.32
C LEU A 632 112.90 3.35 -26.66
N GLN A 633 112.78 2.01 -26.77
CA GLN A 633 113.88 1.14 -27.19
C GLN A 633 114.45 1.57 -28.53
N ARG A 634 113.59 1.73 -29.56
CA ARG A 634 114.01 2.23 -30.88
C ARG A 634 114.71 3.58 -30.75
N SER A 635 114.12 4.54 -30.03
CA SER A 635 114.74 5.86 -29.82
C SER A 635 116.09 5.80 -29.08
N LEU A 636 116.35 4.76 -28.29
CA LEU A 636 117.60 4.58 -27.54
C LEU A 636 118.67 3.90 -28.41
N GLU A 637 118.33 2.85 -29.16
CA GLU A 637 119.21 2.24 -30.17
C GLU A 637 119.71 3.30 -31.17
N ASP A 638 118.77 4.10 -31.67
CA ASP A 638 118.98 5.21 -32.59
C ASP A 638 119.89 6.33 -32.00
N LEU A 639 119.90 6.51 -30.67
CA LEU A 639 120.82 7.42 -29.97
C LEU A 639 122.19 6.80 -29.70
N VAL A 640 122.24 5.53 -29.30
CA VAL A 640 123.49 4.76 -29.10
C VAL A 640 124.28 4.75 -30.40
N ASP A 641 123.64 4.49 -31.54
CA ASP A 641 124.31 4.41 -32.84
C ASP A 641 124.78 5.78 -33.34
N ARG A 642 123.97 6.84 -33.22
CA ARG A 642 124.42 8.23 -33.51
C ARG A 642 125.57 8.68 -32.61
N CYS A 643 125.53 8.32 -31.32
CA CYS A 643 126.60 8.65 -30.39
C CYS A 643 127.89 7.88 -30.73
N ARG A 644 127.78 6.58 -31.05
CA ARG A 644 128.91 5.75 -31.50
C ARG A 644 129.56 6.29 -32.77
N GLN A 645 128.77 6.72 -33.76
CA GLN A 645 129.25 7.40 -34.96
C GLN A 645 129.98 8.71 -34.60
N SER A 646 129.36 9.58 -33.80
CA SER A 646 129.95 10.87 -33.38
C SER A 646 131.23 10.73 -32.54
N VAL A 647 131.39 9.63 -31.78
CA VAL A 647 132.65 9.24 -31.13
C VAL A 647 133.68 8.81 -32.18
N GLN A 648 133.33 7.91 -33.10
CA GLN A 648 134.23 7.37 -34.11
C GLN A 648 134.77 8.47 -35.05
N GLU A 649 133.90 9.39 -35.49
CA GLU A 649 134.23 10.53 -36.35
C GLU A 649 135.14 11.54 -35.64
N HIS A 650 134.91 11.79 -34.34
CA HIS A 650 135.81 12.64 -33.55
C HIS A 650 137.16 11.94 -33.33
N CYS A 651 137.19 10.62 -33.10
CA CYS A 651 138.44 9.86 -33.06
C CYS A 651 139.25 9.93 -34.36
N THR A 652 138.62 9.78 -35.54
CA THR A 652 139.33 9.89 -36.82
C THR A 652 139.84 11.31 -37.07
N PHE A 653 139.01 12.32 -36.78
CA PHE A 653 139.39 13.72 -36.89
C PHE A 653 140.61 14.05 -36.02
N SER A 654 140.56 13.76 -34.70
CA SER A 654 141.67 14.04 -33.79
C SER A 654 142.95 13.30 -34.16
N HIS A 655 142.85 12.09 -34.71
CA HIS A 655 144.03 11.33 -35.15
C HIS A 655 144.66 11.94 -36.40
N GLN A 656 143.89 12.24 -37.44
CA GLN A 656 144.40 12.83 -38.68
C GLN A 656 144.85 14.28 -38.49
N LEU A 657 144.18 15.06 -37.63
CA LEU A 657 144.61 16.39 -37.21
C LEU A 657 145.98 16.34 -36.52
N LEU A 658 146.18 15.40 -35.59
CA LEU A 658 147.44 15.23 -34.87
C LEU A 658 148.56 14.80 -35.81
N GLU A 659 148.31 13.82 -36.68
CA GLU A 659 149.25 13.35 -37.70
C GLU A 659 149.67 14.50 -38.64
N LEU A 660 148.70 15.26 -39.17
CA LEU A 660 148.97 16.35 -40.10
C LEU A 660 149.65 17.54 -39.40
N ARG A 661 149.27 17.91 -38.17
CA ARG A 661 150.00 18.91 -37.37
C ARG A 661 151.45 18.46 -37.11
N GLN A 662 151.70 17.19 -36.80
CA GLN A 662 153.06 16.65 -36.61
C GLN A 662 153.87 16.70 -37.91
N TRP A 663 153.28 16.28 -39.04
CA TRP A 663 153.93 16.36 -40.35
C TRP A 663 154.24 17.83 -40.71
N ILE A 664 153.29 18.76 -40.52
CA ILE A 664 153.51 20.20 -40.77
C ILE A 664 154.68 20.71 -39.91
N VAL A 665 154.74 20.39 -38.62
CA VAL A 665 155.84 20.83 -37.75
C VAL A 665 157.20 20.26 -38.20
N VAL A 666 157.27 18.96 -38.51
CA VAL A 666 158.52 18.31 -38.95
C VAL A 666 158.97 18.81 -40.33
N THR A 667 158.04 18.99 -41.27
CA THR A 667 158.34 19.50 -42.62
C THR A 667 158.68 20.99 -42.57
N THR A 668 158.03 21.80 -41.73
CA THR A 668 158.43 23.19 -41.49
C THR A 668 159.87 23.25 -40.98
N GLN A 669 160.22 22.45 -39.97
CA GLN A 669 161.59 22.39 -39.42
C GLN A 669 162.64 21.94 -40.46
N LYS A 670 162.31 20.95 -41.32
CA LYS A 670 163.18 20.54 -42.44
C LYS A 670 163.36 21.65 -43.46
N LEU A 671 162.27 22.28 -43.92
CA LEU A 671 162.32 23.35 -44.91
C LEU A 671 162.99 24.62 -44.37
N GLU A 672 162.85 24.93 -43.08
CA GLU A 672 163.62 25.98 -42.41
C GLU A 672 165.11 25.63 -42.33
N ALA A 673 165.47 24.36 -42.12
CA ALA A 673 166.87 23.92 -42.18
C ALA A 673 167.47 24.05 -43.59
N HIS A 674 166.69 23.80 -44.65
CA HIS A 674 167.11 24.01 -46.04
C HIS A 674 167.24 25.49 -46.45
N ARG A 675 166.81 26.46 -45.62
CA ARG A 675 167.22 27.87 -45.77
C ARG A 675 168.64 28.15 -45.26
N GLY A 676 169.28 27.19 -44.59
CA GLY A 676 170.69 27.27 -44.20
C GLY A 676 171.63 26.82 -45.32
N GLU A 677 172.72 27.56 -45.52
CA GLU A 677 173.72 27.29 -46.56
C GLU A 677 174.39 25.91 -46.37
N ALA A 678 174.12 24.96 -47.27
CA ALA A 678 174.93 23.75 -47.46
C ALA A 678 175.62 23.75 -48.83
N GLY A 679 176.63 22.89 -49.02
CA GLY A 679 177.55 22.99 -50.14
C GLY A 679 176.97 22.47 -51.47
N PRO A 680 177.61 22.75 -52.62
CA PRO A 680 177.15 22.27 -53.92
C PRO A 680 177.17 20.74 -54.09
N GLY A 681 177.86 19.99 -53.21
CA GLY A 681 177.75 18.53 -53.14
C GLY A 681 176.54 18.05 -52.31
N ASP A 682 176.09 18.87 -51.36
CA ASP A 682 174.84 18.67 -50.64
C ASP A 682 173.65 19.20 -51.44
N ALA A 683 173.85 20.14 -52.38
CA ALA A 683 172.79 20.79 -53.14
C ALA A 683 171.92 19.81 -53.94
N GLU A 684 172.49 18.83 -54.65
CA GLU A 684 171.70 17.76 -55.30
C GLU A 684 170.92 16.92 -54.27
N SER A 685 171.47 16.76 -53.05
CA SER A 685 170.80 16.02 -51.96
C SER A 685 169.70 16.85 -51.30
N GLN A 686 169.88 18.18 -51.18
CA GLN A 686 168.89 19.11 -50.67
C GLN A 686 167.80 19.41 -51.69
N GLU A 687 168.10 19.48 -52.99
CA GLU A 687 167.08 19.49 -54.05
C GLU A 687 166.33 18.17 -54.08
N ALA A 688 167.00 17.01 -53.96
CA ALA A 688 166.29 15.72 -53.91
C ALA A 688 165.48 15.51 -52.62
N GLU A 689 165.91 16.04 -51.47
CA GLU A 689 165.10 16.04 -50.24
C GLU A 689 163.96 17.06 -50.31
N PHE A 690 164.19 18.25 -50.90
CA PHE A 690 163.15 19.25 -51.12
C PHE A 690 162.11 18.79 -52.14
N GLU A 691 162.51 18.22 -53.29
CA GLU A 691 161.60 17.63 -54.28
C GLU A 691 160.80 16.48 -53.68
N ARG A 692 161.39 15.66 -52.81
CA ARG A 692 160.64 14.63 -52.05
C ARG A 692 159.62 15.25 -51.12
N LEU A 693 160.02 16.25 -50.32
CA LEU A 693 159.10 16.93 -49.41
C LEU A 693 157.96 17.59 -50.20
N VAL A 694 158.25 18.30 -51.28
CA VAL A 694 157.25 18.90 -52.20
C VAL A 694 156.38 17.83 -52.89
N ALA A 695 156.92 16.66 -53.23
CA ALA A 695 156.11 15.56 -53.77
C ALA A 695 155.08 15.02 -52.76
N GLU A 696 155.29 15.21 -51.45
CA GLU A 696 154.30 14.90 -50.41
C GLU A 696 153.21 16.00 -50.28
N PHE A 697 153.46 17.26 -50.70
CA PHE A 697 152.49 18.35 -50.54
C PHE A 697 151.13 18.08 -51.20
N PRO A 698 151.02 17.55 -52.44
CA PRO A 698 149.71 17.22 -53.04
C PRO A 698 148.92 16.16 -52.25
N GLU A 699 149.59 15.19 -51.63
CA GLU A 699 148.94 14.20 -50.76
C GLU A 699 148.50 14.84 -49.45
N LYS A 700 149.33 15.72 -48.87
CA LYS A 700 149.04 16.39 -47.60
C LYS A 700 148.04 17.56 -47.74
N GLU A 701 147.90 18.14 -48.93
CA GLU A 701 146.84 19.11 -49.30
C GLU A 701 145.48 18.41 -49.45
N ALA A 702 145.48 17.17 -49.96
CA ALA A 702 144.31 16.30 -49.92
C ALA A 702 143.99 15.83 -48.49
N GLN A 703 145.00 15.51 -47.67
CA GLN A 703 144.81 15.18 -46.25
C GLN A 703 144.27 16.38 -45.44
N LEU A 704 144.73 17.62 -45.72
CA LEU A 704 144.17 18.84 -45.14
C LEU A 704 142.68 18.97 -45.49
N SER A 705 142.34 18.84 -46.77
CA SER A 705 140.95 18.92 -47.25
C SER A 705 140.05 17.87 -46.58
N LEU A 706 140.59 16.68 -46.31
CA LEU A 706 139.91 15.60 -45.58
C LEU A 706 139.76 15.90 -44.08
N VAL A 707 140.77 16.49 -43.44
CA VAL A 707 140.73 16.92 -42.03
C VAL A 707 139.75 18.09 -41.84
N GLU A 708 139.71 19.06 -42.74
CA GLU A 708 138.68 20.12 -42.74
C GLU A 708 137.28 19.54 -42.86
N ALA A 709 137.04 18.63 -43.82
CA ALA A 709 135.74 17.99 -44.01
C ALA A 709 135.31 17.13 -42.79
N GLN A 710 136.24 16.41 -42.16
CA GLN A 710 135.96 15.69 -40.90
C GLN A 710 135.70 16.65 -39.74
N GLY A 711 136.44 17.76 -39.65
CA GLY A 711 136.20 18.80 -38.63
C GLY A 711 134.80 19.39 -38.75
N TRP A 712 134.31 19.66 -39.96
CA TRP A 712 132.91 20.05 -40.18
C TRP A 712 131.90 19.01 -39.69
N LEU A 713 132.12 17.73 -40.01
CA LEU A 713 131.27 16.62 -39.54
C LEU A 713 131.27 16.49 -38.01
N VAL A 714 132.40 16.74 -37.37
CA VAL A 714 132.53 16.76 -35.90
C VAL A 714 131.86 17.99 -35.30
N MET A 715 131.97 19.17 -35.93
CA MET A 715 131.31 20.41 -35.49
C MET A 715 129.78 20.27 -35.50
N GLU A 716 129.19 19.74 -36.57
CA GLU A 716 127.74 19.48 -36.67
C GLU A 716 127.22 18.58 -35.54
N LYS A 717 128.07 17.66 -35.06
CA LYS A 717 127.73 16.64 -34.07
C LYS A 717 128.34 16.90 -32.67
N SER A 718 128.63 18.16 -32.34
CA SER A 718 129.17 18.59 -31.04
C SER A 718 128.36 19.77 -30.45
N SER A 719 128.58 20.08 -29.17
CA SER A 719 128.00 21.30 -28.57
C SER A 719 128.53 22.57 -29.28
N PRO A 720 127.87 23.73 -29.24
CA PRO A 720 128.39 24.95 -29.88
C PRO A 720 129.75 25.38 -29.33
N GLU A 721 130.04 25.11 -28.05
CA GLU A 721 131.36 25.32 -27.43
C GLU A 721 132.40 24.31 -27.91
N GLY A 722 131.99 23.09 -28.28
CA GLY A 722 132.83 22.08 -28.91
C GLY A 722 133.11 22.39 -30.37
N ALA A 723 132.09 22.84 -31.10
CA ALA A 723 132.22 23.29 -32.47
C ALA A 723 133.18 24.48 -32.60
N ALA A 724 133.09 25.47 -31.69
CA ALA A 724 134.03 26.58 -31.65
C ALA A 724 135.49 26.14 -31.40
N VAL A 725 135.73 25.11 -30.58
CA VAL A 725 137.08 24.54 -30.39
C VAL A 725 137.57 23.86 -31.66
N VAL A 726 136.74 23.04 -32.32
CA VAL A 726 137.12 22.37 -33.58
C VAL A 726 137.33 23.39 -34.72
N GLN A 727 136.55 24.47 -34.76
CA GLN A 727 136.74 25.57 -35.71
C GLN A 727 138.08 26.28 -35.50
N GLU A 728 138.50 26.48 -34.25
CA GLU A 728 139.79 27.09 -33.90
C GLU A 728 140.97 26.16 -34.23
N GLU A 729 140.84 24.85 -33.93
CA GLU A 729 141.81 23.83 -34.34
C GLU A 729 142.01 23.78 -35.86
N LEU A 730 140.93 23.90 -36.65
CA LEU A 730 141.01 24.03 -38.11
C LEU A 730 141.61 25.37 -38.55
N ARG A 731 141.31 26.48 -37.85
CA ARG A 731 141.88 27.80 -38.15
C ARG A 731 143.40 27.79 -37.98
N GLU A 732 143.88 27.29 -36.84
CA GLU A 732 145.31 27.10 -36.58
C GLU A 732 145.97 26.15 -37.58
N LEU A 733 145.32 25.02 -37.90
CA LEU A 733 145.83 24.08 -38.90
C LEU A 733 146.00 24.77 -40.26
N ALA A 734 144.97 25.47 -40.74
CA ALA A 734 145.01 26.18 -42.01
C ALA A 734 145.97 27.39 -42.00
N GLU A 735 146.23 28.02 -40.85
CA GLU A 735 147.27 29.04 -40.69
C GLU A 735 148.68 28.44 -40.71
N SER A 736 148.90 27.31 -40.03
CA SER A 736 150.17 26.57 -40.09
C SER A 736 150.46 26.00 -41.48
N TRP A 737 149.44 25.51 -42.18
CA TRP A 737 149.55 25.09 -43.57
C TRP A 737 149.82 26.27 -44.50
N ARG A 738 149.17 27.43 -44.34
CA ARG A 738 149.50 28.63 -45.12
C ARG A 738 150.91 29.14 -44.84
N ALA A 739 151.40 29.07 -43.60
CA ALA A 739 152.78 29.38 -43.26
C ALA A 739 153.75 28.40 -43.95
N LEU A 740 153.45 27.09 -43.93
CA LEU A 740 154.22 26.07 -44.62
C LEU A 740 154.17 26.21 -46.15
N ARG A 741 153.03 26.62 -46.74
CA ARG A 741 152.90 26.92 -48.18
C ARG A 741 153.60 28.21 -48.57
N LEU A 742 153.69 29.22 -47.70
CA LEU A 742 154.52 30.41 -47.92
C LEU A 742 156.01 30.09 -47.75
N LEU A 743 156.37 29.12 -46.90
CA LEU A 743 157.72 28.59 -46.79
C LEU A 743 158.08 27.76 -48.04
N GLU A 744 157.19 26.86 -48.47
CA GLU A 744 157.24 26.14 -49.74
C GLU A 744 157.37 27.15 -50.87
N GLU A 745 156.40 28.01 -51.15
CA GLU A 745 156.46 29.04 -52.19
C GLU A 745 157.65 30.00 -52.06
N SER A 746 158.31 30.14 -50.90
CA SER A 746 159.59 30.86 -50.81
C SER A 746 160.79 30.03 -51.27
N LEU A 747 160.80 28.72 -51.01
CA LEU A 747 161.85 27.79 -51.43
C LEU A 747 161.63 27.30 -52.87
N LEU A 748 160.40 26.88 -53.19
CA LEU A 748 159.83 26.91 -54.54
C LEU A 748 159.78 28.31 -55.16
N SER A 749 160.25 29.40 -54.55
CA SER A 749 160.60 30.62 -55.32
C SER A 749 162.05 31.07 -55.30
N LEU A 750 162.91 30.39 -54.54
CA LEU A 750 164.28 30.17 -55.01
C LEU A 750 164.22 29.27 -56.27
N ILE A 751 163.65 28.07 -56.14
CA ILE A 751 163.53 27.01 -57.17
C ILE A 751 162.48 27.36 -58.26
N ARG A 752 161.54 28.27 -58.00
CA ARG A 752 160.65 28.85 -59.03
C ARG A 752 160.38 30.30 -58.75
N ASN A 753 161.11 31.17 -59.35
CA ASN A 753 160.29 32.23 -59.91
C ASN A 753 159.05 31.48 -60.81
N TRP A 754 157.55 31.28 -60.45
CA TRP A 754 156.00 30.66 -60.99
C TRP A 754 154.20 30.78 -60.57
N HIS A 755 152.94 29.87 -60.48
CA HIS A 755 151.17 29.97 -60.63
C HIS A 755 149.62 29.07 -60.09
N LEU A 756 148.08 29.31 -60.13
CA LEU A 756 146.52 28.71 -59.47
C LEU A 756 144.68 28.73 -59.90
N GLN A 757 143.34 28.10 -59.39
CA GLN A 757 141.55 28.28 -59.52
C GLN A 757 139.94 27.31 -59.24
N ARG A 758 138.40 27.52 -58.95
CA ARG A 758 136.77 26.68 -58.89
C ARG A 758 134.96 27.08 -58.49
N MET A 759 133.52 26.43 -58.57
CA MET A 759 131.74 26.74 -58.25
C MET A 759 130.06 25.86 -58.13
N GLU A 760 128.54 26.18 -57.80
CA GLU A 760 126.83 25.55 -57.89
C GLU A 760 125.08 25.72 -57.11
N VAL A 761 123.58 25.24 -57.35
CA VAL A 761 121.88 25.31 -56.62
C VAL A 761 120.02 24.89 -56.98
N ASP A 762 118.63 24.65 -56.22
CA ASP A 762 116.79 24.64 -56.40
C ASP A 762 115.15 24.03 -55.55
N SER A 763 113.59 24.28 -55.71
CA SER A 763 111.83 23.73 -55.57
C SER A 763 110.17 23.61 -54.59
N GLY A 764 108.60 23.41 -54.87
CA GLY A 764 106.96 23.06 -54.07
C GLY A 764 105.04 23.18 -54.32
N LYS A 765 103.63 22.65 -53.74
CA LYS A 765 101.77 22.77 -53.85
C LYS A 765 100.17 21.99 -53.06
N LYS A 766 98.56 21.85 -52.88
CA LYS A 766 96.72 22.18 -52.90
C LYS A 766 95.10 21.29 -52.27
N MET A 767 93.49 21.18 -52.08
CA MET A 767 91.67 21.56 -52.06
C MET A 767 89.96 20.76 -51.50
N VAL A 768 88.36 21.06 -51.41
CA VAL A 768 86.72 20.38 -50.81
C VAL A 768 84.77 20.61 -50.95
N PHE A 769 83.37 20.05 -50.36
CA PHE A 769 81.50 20.09 -50.50
C PHE A 769 79.81 19.69 -49.56
N THR A 770 78.21 19.61 -49.80
CA THR A 770 76.50 19.45 -48.99
C THR A 770 74.67 18.91 -49.36
N ASN A 771 73.07 18.78 -49.01
CA ASN A 771 71.40 18.91 -48.18
C ASN A 771 69.58 18.18 -48.39
N ASN A 772 67.99 18.07 -48.04
CA ASN A 772 66.29 18.28 -47.24
C ASN A 772 64.48 17.52 -47.39
N ILE A 773 62.88 17.42 -47.04
CA ILE A 773 61.16 17.70 -46.33
C ILE A 773 59.35 16.90 -46.25
N PRO A 774 57.85 17.16 -45.67
CA PRO A 774 56.16 16.45 -45.34
C PRO A 774 54.22 16.84 -45.19
N LYS A 775 52.82 16.15 -44.76
CA LYS A 775 50.94 16.40 -44.64
C LYS A 775 49.27 15.68 -43.86
N SER A 776 47.66 15.87 -43.91
CA SER A 776 46.01 15.46 -43.10
C SER A 776 44.07 15.27 -43.39
N GLY A 777 42.68 15.11 -42.60
CA GLY A 777 40.84 14.67 -42.71
C GLY A 777 39.03 14.93 -41.94
N PHE A 778 37.55 14.29 -41.91
CA PHE A 778 35.73 14.60 -41.48
C PHE A 778 34.00 13.75 -41.06
N LEU A 779 32.44 14.09 -40.78
CA LEU A 779 30.74 13.47 -40.34
C LEU A 779 29.02 13.99 -40.70
N ILE A 780 27.69 13.57 -40.20
CA ILE A 780 26.08 13.93 -40.54
C ILE A 780 24.58 13.77 -39.61
N ASN A 781 23.15 13.75 -40.00
CA ASN A 781 21.67 14.10 -39.29
C ASN A 781 20.01 13.54 -39.61
N PRO A 782 18.68 13.78 -38.96
CA PRO A 782 17.15 13.20 -39.09
C PRO A 782 15.67 14.01 -39.25
N MET A 783 14.36 13.47 -39.12
CA MET A 783 12.90 14.09 -39.36
C MET A 783 11.48 13.61 -38.66
N ASP A 784 10.31 14.37 -38.82
CA ASP A 784 8.87 14.48 -38.20
C ASP A 784 7.57 13.64 -38.72
N PRO A 785 6.20 13.94 -38.50
CA PRO A 785 5.25 14.12 -37.32
C PRO A 785 3.79 13.45 -37.41
N ILE A 786 2.84 13.66 -36.45
CA ILE A 786 1.41 13.12 -36.38
C ILE A 786 0.41 14.04 -35.55
N PRO A 787 -0.88 13.75 -35.13
CA PRO A 787 -2.11 12.99 -35.59
C PRO A 787 -3.49 13.79 -35.52
N ARG A 788 -4.73 13.21 -35.73
CA ARG A 788 -6.07 13.88 -35.42
C ARG A 788 -7.44 13.08 -35.50
N HIS A 789 -8.36 13.36 -34.53
CA HIS A 789 -9.84 13.65 -34.62
C HIS A 789 -11.06 12.64 -34.54
N ARG A 790 -12.09 13.09 -33.75
CA ARG A 790 -13.60 13.02 -33.94
C ARG A 790 -14.38 11.70 -33.61
N ARG A 791 -15.68 11.69 -33.19
CA ARG A 791 -16.64 12.69 -32.58
C ARG A 791 -17.97 12.00 -32.12
N ARG A 792 -18.72 12.62 -31.17
CA ARG A 792 -20.14 12.38 -30.75
C ARG A 792 -20.47 10.98 -30.15
N ALA A 793 -21.29 10.77 -29.12
CA ALA A 793 -22.26 11.54 -28.30
C ALA A 793 -23.77 11.45 -28.68
N ASN A 794 -24.58 11.22 -27.64
CA ASN A 794 -26.04 11.42 -27.45
C ASN A 794 -27.05 10.52 -28.19
N LEU A 795 -27.62 9.56 -27.44
CA LEU A 795 -29.03 9.12 -27.46
C LEU A 795 -29.35 8.59 -26.03
N LEU A 796 -30.55 8.76 -25.44
CA LEU A 796 -31.51 9.86 -25.45
C LEU A 796 -32.35 9.73 -24.14
N GLN A 797 -32.98 10.80 -23.65
CA GLN A 797 -33.68 10.85 -22.36
C GLN A 797 -35.18 11.04 -22.58
N GLU A 798 -35.99 9.99 -22.42
CA GLU A 798 -37.46 10.03 -22.61
C GLU A 798 -38.21 9.03 -21.68
N GLU A 799 -38.39 9.35 -20.39
CA GLU A 799 -39.26 8.56 -19.47
C GLU A 799 -40.18 9.40 -18.54
N GLU A 800 -40.09 10.74 -18.53
CA GLU A 800 -40.78 11.56 -17.52
C GLU A 800 -42.32 11.67 -17.70
N GLY A 801 -42.88 11.30 -18.85
CA GLY A 801 -44.28 11.53 -19.18
C GLY A 801 -45.33 10.72 -18.39
N SER A 802 -44.94 9.62 -17.73
CA SER A 802 -45.91 8.69 -17.13
C SER A 802 -46.48 9.11 -15.77
N HIS A 803 -45.90 10.12 -15.10
CA HIS A 803 -46.17 10.36 -13.67
C HIS A 803 -47.29 11.40 -13.40
N GLU A 804 -47.62 12.26 -14.37
CA GLU A 804 -48.67 13.26 -14.21
C GLU A 804 -50.08 12.66 -14.29
N ASP A 805 -50.33 11.73 -15.21
CA ASP A 805 -51.65 11.12 -15.45
C ASP A 805 -52.22 10.43 -14.21
N PHE A 806 -51.42 9.60 -13.53
CA PHE A 806 -51.85 8.91 -12.29
C PHE A 806 -52.17 9.91 -11.17
N SER A 807 -51.31 10.93 -11.01
CA SER A 807 -51.45 12.01 -10.03
C SER A 807 -52.69 12.88 -10.29
N GLN A 808 -53.15 12.98 -11.54
CA GLN A 808 -54.39 13.67 -11.87
C GLN A 808 -55.64 12.81 -11.58
N LEU A 809 -55.60 11.50 -11.87
CA LEU A 809 -56.72 10.60 -11.59
C LEU A 809 -56.98 10.41 -10.08
N LEU A 810 -55.94 10.33 -9.26
CA LEU A 810 -56.05 10.35 -7.79
C LEU A 810 -56.86 11.56 -7.30
N ARG A 811 -56.46 12.76 -7.72
CA ARG A 811 -57.13 14.02 -7.33
C ARG A 811 -58.55 14.11 -7.86
N ASN A 812 -58.80 13.67 -9.10
CA ASN A 812 -60.15 13.65 -9.69
C ASN A 812 -61.12 12.75 -8.89
N PHE A 813 -60.70 11.53 -8.51
CA PHE A 813 -61.54 10.64 -7.70
C PHE A 813 -61.75 11.16 -6.28
N GLY A 814 -60.70 11.65 -5.62
CA GLY A 814 -60.79 12.22 -4.28
C GLY A 814 -61.77 13.40 -4.19
N GLN A 815 -61.72 14.33 -5.15
CA GLN A 815 -62.66 15.45 -5.23
C GLN A 815 -64.11 14.99 -5.46
N TRP A 816 -64.33 14.03 -6.37
CA TRP A 816 -65.67 13.45 -6.62
C TRP A 816 -66.23 12.83 -5.33
N LEU A 817 -65.43 12.00 -4.65
CA LEU A 817 -65.82 11.31 -3.43
C LEU A 817 -66.10 12.28 -2.27
N GLN A 818 -65.28 13.33 -2.12
CA GLN A 818 -65.48 14.38 -1.13
C GLN A 818 -66.80 15.15 -1.37
N VAL A 819 -67.13 15.45 -2.63
CA VAL A 819 -68.39 16.13 -3.00
C VAL A 819 -69.60 15.25 -2.70
N GLU A 820 -69.63 14.00 -3.14
CA GLU A 820 -70.77 13.11 -2.91
C GLU A 820 -70.95 12.77 -1.42
N ASN A 821 -69.86 12.57 -0.67
CA ASN A 821 -69.89 12.38 0.79
C ASN A 821 -70.39 13.66 1.51
N SER A 822 -70.01 14.85 1.02
CA SER A 822 -70.53 16.12 1.54
C SER A 822 -72.05 16.29 1.31
N LYS A 823 -72.58 15.82 0.17
CA LYS A 823 -74.03 15.75 -0.05
C LYS A 823 -74.67 14.77 0.94
N LEU A 824 -74.12 13.56 1.07
CA LEU A 824 -74.64 12.51 1.96
C LEU A 824 -74.76 12.99 3.41
N VAL A 825 -73.70 13.60 3.97
CA VAL A 825 -73.72 14.14 5.34
C VAL A 825 -74.79 15.23 5.49
N ARG A 826 -74.96 16.13 4.51
CA ARG A 826 -76.02 17.15 4.51
C ARG A 826 -77.42 16.54 4.47
N ILE A 827 -77.62 15.46 3.70
CA ILE A 827 -78.92 14.76 3.58
C ILE A 827 -79.23 13.96 4.85
N ILE A 828 -78.23 13.34 5.48
CA ILE A 828 -78.36 12.70 6.79
C ILE A 828 -78.74 13.72 7.88
N ALA A 829 -78.18 14.93 7.81
CA ALA A 829 -78.48 16.04 8.71
C ALA A 829 -79.77 16.83 8.38
N MET A 830 -80.49 16.51 7.29
CA MET A 830 -81.79 17.16 7.01
C MET A 830 -82.80 16.82 8.11
N ARG A 831 -83.30 17.85 8.80
CA ARG A 831 -84.49 17.75 9.67
C ARG A 831 -85.66 17.22 8.85
N THR A 832 -86.37 16.24 9.42
CA THR A 832 -87.50 15.54 8.79
C THR A 832 -88.74 15.72 9.66
N SER A 833 -89.34 16.90 9.55
CA SER A 833 -90.52 17.34 10.30
C SER A 833 -91.84 16.96 9.61
N THR A 834 -91.83 16.80 8.29
CA THR A 834 -93.01 16.56 7.46
C THR A 834 -92.84 15.35 6.55
N ALA A 835 -93.95 14.83 6.02
CA ALA A 835 -93.92 13.81 4.97
C ALA A 835 -93.32 14.32 3.64
N GLU A 836 -93.25 15.65 3.43
CA GLU A 836 -92.52 16.29 2.32
C GLU A 836 -91.00 16.20 2.54
N ASP A 837 -90.54 16.46 3.77
CA ASP A 837 -89.13 16.35 4.14
C ASP A 837 -88.62 14.90 3.99
N LEU A 838 -89.46 13.92 4.37
CA LEU A 838 -89.15 12.50 4.18
C LEU A 838 -89.11 12.11 2.69
N ARG A 839 -90.07 12.57 1.88
CA ARG A 839 -90.06 12.34 0.42
C ARG A 839 -88.85 12.96 -0.25
N THR A 840 -88.47 14.19 0.13
CA THR A 840 -87.30 14.89 -0.45
C THR A 840 -85.96 14.37 0.08
N ARG A 841 -85.88 13.87 1.31
CA ARG A 841 -84.72 13.11 1.80
C ARG A 841 -84.56 11.80 1.03
N LYS A 842 -85.67 11.10 0.76
CA LYS A 842 -85.68 9.85 -0.02
C LYS A 842 -85.22 10.05 -1.46
N SER A 843 -85.76 11.04 -2.18
CA SER A 843 -85.34 11.30 -3.57
C SER A 843 -83.86 11.69 -3.65
N LYS A 844 -83.34 12.48 -2.71
CA LYS A 844 -81.92 12.85 -2.64
C LYS A 844 -80.99 11.66 -2.31
N LEU A 845 -81.41 10.73 -1.45
CA LEU A 845 -80.62 9.50 -1.22
C LEU A 845 -80.65 8.58 -2.45
N GLN A 846 -81.78 8.46 -3.14
CA GLN A 846 -81.86 7.71 -4.40
C GLN A 846 -81.03 8.36 -5.53
N GLU A 847 -80.91 9.69 -5.55
CA GLU A 847 -79.99 10.42 -6.43
C GLU A 847 -78.53 10.01 -6.15
N LEU A 848 -78.10 9.94 -4.88
CA LEU A 848 -76.76 9.46 -4.52
C LEU A 848 -76.54 7.98 -4.85
N GLU A 849 -77.53 7.11 -4.62
CA GLU A 849 -77.46 5.69 -4.99
C GLU A 849 -77.30 5.50 -6.50
N ALA A 850 -78.00 6.30 -7.31
CA ALA A 850 -77.87 6.30 -8.78
C ALA A 850 -76.48 6.77 -9.27
N ARG A 851 -75.71 7.50 -8.44
CA ARG A 851 -74.37 8.00 -8.74
C ARG A 851 -73.24 7.05 -8.31
N VAL A 852 -73.54 6.01 -7.52
CA VAL A 852 -72.55 4.98 -7.10
C VAL A 852 -71.83 4.30 -8.28
N PRO A 853 -72.48 3.97 -9.42
CA PRO A 853 -71.80 3.39 -10.58
C PRO A 853 -70.75 4.32 -11.20
N GLU A 854 -70.95 5.63 -11.17
CA GLU A 854 -69.97 6.61 -11.67
C GLU A 854 -68.72 6.65 -10.79
N GLY A 855 -68.91 6.68 -9.45
CA GLY A 855 -67.81 6.57 -8.50
C GLY A 855 -67.02 5.27 -8.63
N GLN A 856 -67.72 4.16 -8.88
CA GLN A 856 -67.11 2.86 -9.11
C GLN A 856 -66.27 2.87 -10.40
N HIS A 857 -66.77 3.48 -11.49
CA HIS A 857 -66.02 3.63 -12.74
C HIS A 857 -64.79 4.55 -12.60
N LEU A 858 -64.89 5.64 -11.82
CA LEU A 858 -63.75 6.52 -11.53
C LEU A 858 -62.67 5.78 -10.71
N PHE A 859 -63.07 4.99 -9.72
CA PHE A 859 -62.16 4.16 -8.92
C PHE A 859 -61.51 3.06 -9.77
N GLU A 860 -62.25 2.41 -10.67
CA GLU A 860 -61.71 1.40 -11.60
C GLU A 860 -60.74 1.99 -12.62
N ASN A 861 -60.97 3.21 -13.11
CA ASN A 861 -60.01 3.91 -13.96
C ASN A 861 -58.68 4.20 -13.23
N LEU A 862 -58.75 4.58 -11.96
CA LEU A 862 -57.59 4.82 -11.11
C LEU A 862 -56.78 3.53 -10.88
N LEU A 863 -57.46 2.42 -10.56
CA LEU A 863 -56.83 1.10 -10.39
C LEU A 863 -56.13 0.57 -11.66
N ARG A 864 -56.60 0.94 -12.87
CA ARG A 864 -56.06 0.43 -14.14
C ARG A 864 -54.65 0.89 -14.48
N LEU A 865 -54.21 2.05 -14.00
CA LEU A 865 -52.90 2.60 -14.35
C LEU A 865 -51.75 2.12 -13.44
N GLY A 866 -52.08 1.56 -12.27
CA GLY A 866 -51.11 0.95 -11.35
C GLY A 866 -50.30 1.97 -10.53
N PRO A 867 -50.18 1.79 -9.20
CA PRO A 867 -49.41 2.71 -8.38
C PRO A 867 -47.90 2.58 -8.63
N ALA A 868 -47.25 3.69 -8.94
CA ALA A 868 -45.81 3.83 -8.73
C ALA A 868 -45.48 3.68 -7.24
N ARG A 869 -44.27 3.25 -6.90
CA ARG A 869 -43.90 2.66 -5.58
C ARG A 869 -43.84 3.64 -4.39
N GLY A 870 -44.64 4.69 -4.39
CA GLY A 870 -44.77 5.68 -3.30
C GLY A 870 -46.16 6.27 -3.10
N THR A 871 -47.16 5.96 -3.94
CA THR A 871 -48.54 6.49 -3.85
C THR A 871 -49.55 5.45 -3.33
N SER A 872 -49.08 4.42 -2.63
CA SER A 872 -49.92 3.33 -2.12
C SER A 872 -50.88 3.80 -1.03
N ASP A 873 -50.40 4.62 -0.10
CA ASP A 873 -51.14 5.01 1.10
C ASP A 873 -52.34 5.91 0.73
N GLU A 874 -52.16 6.86 -0.19
CA GLU A 874 -53.23 7.71 -0.72
C GLU A 874 -54.33 6.89 -1.43
N LEU A 875 -53.94 5.80 -2.12
CA LEU A 875 -54.86 4.87 -2.77
C LEU A 875 -55.68 4.08 -1.73
N GLU A 876 -55.06 3.63 -0.64
CA GLU A 876 -55.73 2.88 0.42
C GLU A 876 -56.64 3.77 1.27
N ASP A 877 -56.25 5.01 1.57
CA ASP A 877 -57.11 6.00 2.22
C ASP A 877 -58.37 6.29 1.38
N LEU A 878 -58.21 6.53 0.07
CA LEU A 878 -59.35 6.75 -0.82
C LEU A 878 -60.23 5.50 -0.98
N ARG A 879 -59.64 4.30 -0.96
CA ARG A 879 -60.36 3.02 -0.95
C ARG A 879 -61.16 2.84 0.34
N TYR A 880 -60.61 3.18 1.50
CA TYR A 880 -61.30 3.15 2.78
C TYR A 880 -62.45 4.17 2.82
N GLN A 881 -62.19 5.42 2.39
CA GLN A 881 -63.23 6.45 2.26
C GLN A 881 -64.36 6.02 1.31
N TRP A 882 -64.04 5.33 0.21
CA TRP A 882 -65.03 4.81 -0.75
C TRP A 882 -65.90 3.70 -0.15
N MET A 883 -65.33 2.80 0.66
CA MET A 883 -66.11 1.81 1.40
C MET A 883 -66.97 2.47 2.48
N LEU A 884 -66.43 3.42 3.24
CA LEU A 884 -67.14 4.14 4.29
C LEU A 884 -68.32 4.97 3.73
N TYR A 885 -68.15 5.62 2.58
CA TYR A 885 -69.23 6.29 1.85
C TYR A 885 -70.33 5.30 1.45
N LYS A 886 -69.95 4.16 0.83
CA LYS A 886 -70.92 3.13 0.39
C LYS A 886 -71.69 2.51 1.56
N SER A 887 -71.07 2.30 2.72
CA SER A 887 -71.78 1.89 3.93
C SER A 887 -72.76 2.98 4.37
N LYS A 888 -72.26 4.19 4.68
CA LYS A 888 -73.09 5.32 5.15
C LYS A 888 -74.30 5.60 4.24
N LEU A 889 -74.14 5.47 2.93
CA LEU A 889 -75.23 5.62 1.97
C LEU A 889 -76.28 4.51 2.14
N LYS A 890 -75.87 3.24 2.10
CA LYS A 890 -76.75 2.07 2.31
C LYS A 890 -77.45 2.12 3.68
N ASP A 891 -76.71 2.45 4.73
CA ASP A 891 -77.20 2.57 6.10
C ASP A 891 -78.23 3.71 6.21
N SER A 892 -78.02 4.83 5.51
CA SER A 892 -79.01 5.92 5.43
C SER A 892 -80.28 5.55 4.65
N GLY A 893 -80.19 4.63 3.67
CA GLY A 893 -81.35 4.03 2.99
C GLY A 893 -82.17 3.12 3.92
N HIS A 894 -81.50 2.38 4.80
CA HIS A 894 -82.17 1.55 5.81
C HIS A 894 -82.97 2.37 6.84
N LEU A 895 -82.52 3.57 7.21
CA LEU A 895 -83.29 4.49 8.06
C LEU A 895 -84.64 4.89 7.43
N LEU A 896 -84.70 5.05 6.11
CA LEU A 896 -85.96 5.35 5.39
C LEU A 896 -86.91 4.15 5.28
N THR A 897 -86.42 2.92 5.52
CA THR A 897 -87.27 1.72 5.40
C THR A 897 -88.11 1.46 6.66
N GLN A 898 -87.83 2.17 7.77
CA GLN A 898 -88.53 2.02 9.05
C GLN A 898 -89.77 2.93 9.16
N SER A 899 -89.90 3.95 8.31
CA SER A 899 -90.92 5.00 8.44
C SER A 899 -91.86 5.05 7.23
N SER A 900 -92.76 4.07 7.12
CA SER A 900 -93.81 4.02 6.09
C SER A 900 -95.10 3.41 6.64
N PRO A 901 -96.02 4.20 7.22
CA PRO A 901 -97.35 3.69 7.60
C PRO A 901 -98.10 3.24 6.34
N GLY A 902 -98.78 2.10 6.41
CA GLY A 902 -99.42 1.46 5.26
C GLY A 902 -100.94 1.65 5.23
N GLU A 903 -101.47 1.96 4.05
CA GLU A 903 -102.90 1.79 3.75
C GLU A 903 -103.16 0.35 3.24
N PRO A 904 -104.11 -0.41 3.82
CA PRO A 904 -104.32 -1.81 3.46
C PRO A 904 -105.42 -1.99 2.40
N THR A 905 -105.09 -2.53 1.22
CA THR A 905 -106.09 -3.03 0.25
C THR A 905 -105.64 -4.28 -0.52
N GLY A 906 -106.58 -5.19 -0.77
CA GLY A 906 -106.58 -6.09 -1.94
C GLY A 906 -105.62 -7.29 -1.96
N PHE A 907 -106.09 -8.45 -1.47
CA PHE A 907 -105.45 -9.75 -1.76
C PHE A 907 -105.45 -10.08 -3.27
N GLN A 908 -104.27 -10.31 -3.86
CA GLN A 908 -104.14 -11.16 -5.06
C GLN A 908 -102.90 -12.07 -4.99
N LYS A 909 -103.09 -13.31 -4.50
CA LYS A 909 -102.05 -14.37 -4.45
C LYS A 909 -101.75 -14.98 -5.83
N THR A 910 -101.17 -14.22 -6.76
CA THR A 910 -100.66 -14.80 -8.03
C THR A 910 -99.23 -15.33 -7.88
N ARG A 911 -99.09 -16.53 -7.30
CA ARG A 911 -97.83 -17.20 -6.96
C ARG A 911 -97.00 -17.66 -8.19
N ARG A 912 -96.58 -16.73 -9.05
CA ARG A 912 -95.73 -17.00 -10.22
C ARG A 912 -94.29 -17.33 -9.81
N TRP A 913 -94.05 -18.59 -9.46
CA TRP A 913 -92.71 -19.18 -9.33
C TRP A 913 -91.96 -19.10 -10.67
N ARG A 914 -91.14 -18.05 -10.84
CA ARG A 914 -90.25 -17.85 -12.00
C ARG A 914 -88.86 -17.35 -11.54
N GLY A 915 -88.31 -18.00 -10.50
CA GLY A 915 -87.08 -17.58 -9.82
C GLY A 915 -85.80 -18.36 -10.17
N LEU A 916 -85.83 -19.70 -10.12
CA LEU A 916 -84.58 -20.50 -10.18
C LEU A 916 -84.06 -20.82 -11.59
N GLY A 917 -84.89 -20.78 -12.62
CA GLY A 917 -84.48 -21.14 -13.99
C GLY A 917 -83.45 -20.19 -14.63
N SER A 918 -83.38 -18.93 -14.19
CA SER A 918 -82.41 -17.95 -14.71
C SER A 918 -81.01 -18.11 -14.10
N LEU A 919 -80.93 -18.49 -12.81
CA LEU A 919 -79.66 -18.65 -12.10
C LEU A 919 -78.89 -19.89 -12.59
N PHE A 920 -79.54 -21.05 -12.68
CA PHE A 920 -78.91 -22.24 -13.26
C PHE A 920 -78.47 -22.02 -14.72
N ARG A 921 -79.29 -21.33 -15.54
CA ARG A 921 -78.90 -21.01 -16.91
C ARG A 921 -77.69 -20.08 -16.97
N ARG A 922 -77.61 -19.05 -16.11
CA ARG A 922 -76.42 -18.18 -16.01
C ARG A 922 -75.17 -18.93 -15.52
N ALA A 923 -75.30 -19.78 -14.50
CA ALA A 923 -74.19 -20.58 -13.97
C ALA A 923 -73.60 -21.49 -15.05
N CYS A 924 -74.43 -22.29 -15.74
CA CYS A 924 -73.96 -23.17 -16.81
C CYS A 924 -73.36 -22.38 -18.00
N CYS A 925 -73.95 -21.24 -18.39
CA CYS A 925 -73.43 -20.40 -19.48
C CYS A 925 -72.10 -19.71 -19.17
N VAL A 926 -71.64 -19.65 -17.90
CA VAL A 926 -70.33 -19.09 -17.54
C VAL A 926 -69.32 -20.19 -17.18
N ALA A 927 -69.74 -21.23 -16.46
CA ALA A 927 -68.86 -22.32 -16.06
C ALA A 927 -68.35 -23.16 -17.25
N LEU A 928 -69.23 -23.54 -18.19
CA LEU A 928 -68.86 -24.37 -19.34
C LEU A 928 -67.81 -23.73 -20.26
N PRO A 929 -67.92 -22.46 -20.71
CA PRO A 929 -66.87 -21.86 -21.54
C PRO A 929 -65.55 -21.65 -20.78
N LEU A 930 -65.58 -21.37 -19.47
CA LEU A 930 -64.36 -21.29 -18.65
C LEU A 930 -63.68 -22.66 -18.53
N GLN A 931 -64.43 -23.73 -18.28
CA GLN A 931 -63.89 -25.09 -18.25
C GLN A 931 -63.34 -25.51 -19.62
N LEU A 932 -64.05 -25.23 -20.72
CA LEU A 932 -63.56 -25.48 -22.08
C LEU A 932 -62.28 -24.70 -22.40
N LEU A 933 -62.18 -23.43 -21.96
CA LEU A 933 -60.99 -22.60 -22.17
C LEU A 933 -59.80 -23.08 -21.33
N LEU A 934 -60.03 -23.55 -20.10
CA LEU A 934 -58.99 -24.20 -19.29
C LEU A 934 -58.51 -25.52 -19.93
N LEU A 935 -59.44 -26.32 -20.46
CA LEU A 935 -59.14 -27.57 -21.17
C LEU A 935 -58.40 -27.31 -22.48
N LEU A 936 -58.73 -26.22 -23.19
CA LEU A 936 -57.99 -25.74 -24.36
C LEU A 936 -56.56 -25.30 -24.00
N PHE A 937 -56.37 -24.60 -22.87
CA PHE A 937 -55.04 -24.24 -22.38
C PHE A 937 -54.20 -25.46 -22.00
N LEU A 938 -54.78 -26.45 -21.33
CA LEU A 938 -54.12 -27.72 -21.05
C LEU A 938 -53.79 -28.48 -22.34
N LEU A 939 -54.71 -28.50 -23.33
CA LEU A 939 -54.45 -29.11 -24.63
C LEU A 939 -53.32 -28.37 -25.37
N LEU A 940 -53.26 -27.04 -25.31
CA LEU A 940 -52.17 -26.24 -25.87
C LEU A 940 -50.82 -26.50 -25.17
N LEU A 941 -50.82 -26.74 -23.86
CA LEU A 941 -49.61 -27.13 -23.11
C LEU A 941 -49.14 -28.55 -23.48
N PHE A 942 -50.05 -29.48 -23.77
CA PHE A 942 -49.72 -30.82 -24.30
C PHE A 942 -49.41 -30.83 -25.81
N LEU A 943 -49.91 -29.86 -26.58
CA LEU A 943 -49.67 -29.70 -28.01
C LEU A 943 -48.53 -28.71 -28.35
N LEU A 944 -47.85 -28.15 -27.35
CA LEU A 944 -46.49 -27.63 -27.52
C LEU A 944 -45.59 -28.84 -27.80
N PRO A 945 -45.17 -29.11 -29.05
CA PRO A 945 -44.44 -30.32 -29.37
C PRO A 945 -43.07 -30.23 -28.73
N ILE A 946 -42.54 -31.36 -28.30
CA ILE A 946 -41.20 -31.51 -27.73
C ILE A 946 -40.19 -31.10 -28.80
N ARG A 947 -39.85 -29.80 -28.84
CA ARG A 947 -38.82 -29.24 -29.72
C ARG A 947 -37.48 -29.33 -29.01
N GLU A 948 -37.07 -30.57 -28.75
CA GLU A 948 -35.72 -30.92 -28.33
C GLU A 948 -34.75 -30.67 -29.48
N GLU A 949 -34.25 -29.43 -29.57
CA GLU A 949 -33.00 -29.12 -30.27
C GLU A 949 -32.34 -27.93 -29.57
N ASP A 950 -31.11 -28.16 -29.11
CA ASP A 950 -30.09 -27.20 -28.69
C ASP A 950 -30.50 -26.07 -27.73
N ARG A 951 -30.58 -26.43 -26.44
CA ARG A 951 -30.32 -25.51 -25.31
C ARG A 951 -28.84 -25.07 -25.30
N SER A 952 -28.42 -24.32 -26.30
CA SER A 952 -27.04 -23.82 -26.43
C SER A 952 -26.67 -22.90 -25.26
N CYS A 953 -25.69 -23.31 -24.45
CA CYS A 953 -25.20 -22.53 -23.30
C CYS A 953 -24.54 -21.18 -23.67
N THR A 954 -24.46 -20.85 -24.96
CA THR A 954 -23.96 -19.55 -25.47
C THR A 954 -24.75 -18.35 -24.91
N LEU A 955 -26.05 -18.51 -24.62
CA LEU A 955 -26.90 -17.45 -24.07
C LEU A 955 -26.70 -17.16 -22.57
N ALA A 956 -25.93 -17.98 -21.85
CA ALA A 956 -25.70 -17.82 -20.40
C ALA A 956 -24.37 -17.13 -20.05
N ASN A 957 -23.44 -16.97 -21.00
CA ASN A 957 -22.08 -16.50 -20.73
C ASN A 957 -21.97 -14.95 -20.72
N ASN A 958 -22.53 -14.32 -19.69
CA ASN A 958 -22.48 -12.87 -19.50
C ASN A 958 -21.05 -12.29 -19.33
N PHE A 959 -20.05 -13.11 -18.99
CA PHE A 959 -18.66 -12.68 -18.87
C PHE A 959 -17.98 -12.37 -20.22
N ALA A 960 -18.60 -12.74 -21.35
CA ALA A 960 -18.13 -12.30 -22.68
C ALA A 960 -18.32 -10.79 -22.95
N ARG A 961 -19.03 -10.06 -22.08
CA ARG A 961 -19.29 -8.61 -22.21
C ARG A 961 -18.78 -7.75 -21.04
N SER A 962 -18.15 -8.34 -20.02
CA SER A 962 -17.50 -7.58 -18.95
C SER A 962 -16.15 -7.01 -19.41
N PHE A 963 -15.95 -5.69 -19.31
CA PHE A 963 -14.69 -5.00 -19.65
C PHE A 963 -13.55 -5.23 -18.63
N THR A 964 -13.57 -6.35 -17.91
CA THR A 964 -12.49 -6.78 -17.02
C THR A 964 -11.34 -7.36 -17.83
N LEU A 965 -10.13 -6.79 -17.65
CA LEU A 965 -8.91 -7.22 -18.34
C LEU A 965 -8.48 -8.63 -17.91
N MET A 966 -8.90 -9.65 -18.67
CA MET A 966 -8.41 -11.02 -18.49
C MET A 966 -7.01 -11.19 -19.09
N LEU A 967 -6.06 -11.63 -18.26
CA LEU A 967 -4.72 -12.05 -18.68
C LEU A 967 -4.80 -13.28 -19.59
N ARG A 968 -4.53 -13.08 -20.88
CA ARG A 968 -4.42 -14.18 -21.87
C ARG A 968 -3.04 -14.82 -21.80
N TYR A 969 -2.95 -16.00 -21.20
CA TYR A 969 -1.73 -16.80 -21.18
C TYR A 969 -1.69 -17.75 -22.39
N ASN A 970 -0.97 -17.35 -23.44
CA ASN A 970 -0.76 -18.16 -24.65
C ASN A 970 0.44 -19.11 -24.48
N GLY A 971 0.32 -20.09 -23.58
CA GLY A 971 1.35 -21.11 -23.35
C GLY A 971 0.75 -22.39 -22.75
N PRO A 972 1.49 -23.53 -22.78
CA PRO A 972 1.10 -24.73 -22.04
C PRO A 972 1.03 -24.40 -20.53
N PRO A 973 0.08 -24.97 -19.77
CA PRO A 973 -0.20 -24.54 -18.41
C PRO A 973 1.04 -24.65 -17.51
N PRO A 974 1.26 -23.67 -16.59
CA PRO A 974 2.32 -23.79 -15.60
C PRO A 974 2.05 -24.99 -14.68
N THR A 975 3.07 -25.81 -14.50
CA THR A 975 3.14 -26.93 -13.55
C THR A 975 3.44 -26.46 -12.14
#